data_AF-J4C3L4-F1
#
_entry.id   AF-J4C3L4-F1
#
_cell.length_a   1.000
_cell.length_b   1.000
_cell.length_c   1.000
_cell.angle_alpha   90.00
_cell.angle_beta   90.00
_cell.angle_gamma   90.00
#
_symmetry.space_group_name_H-M   'P 1'
#
loop_
_entity.id
_entity.type
_entity.pdbx_description
1 polymer ?
#
loop_
_entity_poly.entity_id
_entity_poly.type
_entity_poly.pdbx_seq_one_letter_code
_entity_poly.pdbx_strand_id
1 'polypeptide(L)'
;MTKYEVLIFFDSKNDYYVPKRSDVLPVKIISSVPYDKVSSRFKKYSHKILYKEPYKSYEYDVNIYDERKKFVWDLYPFCYYHPTRQVESVEFYFSFDDTNNENPLVAGFVQKDLTDTVYYRYNFLKGRRTAHGLPSDGLFKAGDLLTVLLQEKYKNQNNILTCPRLKPSAESAKYPSVGTYANKIAVSKTQDLKYEYFDKYEHKFEDTLKISSFYINDDNNCLYINCLNKFKIFFLYSVGFYFPKNSNLNTPLGQVTITELKEINLSNLESTLKKENDKIYPTLSFMIEQKEKYSYRINVSNKVDDNLNGFKKFIHETVTEYKDKSSEVLYNGKTLVVKNKTEKNIIQKLSDLKGTFTSICVFFGTKDDNIPLLIQVINSNTDIKNYIKNNDVNFWEEVEIQVSEENIDLLNKLNEVQASISKSVSILIDTKDNYGLSELQKIPGFSVSGSQPENIEVSENTSLDCIKNKGFECYKHTLSSLSDSDSSSSNNDVVLKFFMKIYKDESINSSKYTELNLFDISGKTKQYISYNKGFDIFNVYFYGQDPRPLMICYNNACYRPSSIDDYFEKWVPVNGIDKFNCEDSNEILLDSLRSILYSLNPVQLNHQIESTASDTTYTTHTFYGTEKTEIKITLSPEDMSCYKKYTHTPSKEYVLGEICHNENKLFSDYNAYKELNGNETKFPDNVFVYYYLYDYNHDYPLIISLVFNSGRGDSDAVTEYYELSDKDNLKWTKISDTSNLNEQSELENKLKRIRYGLGISYDKSPDKLIIKSAENCKEDSVAGAVAGTFSVLGLTGAGVGLAYYKFPEFFISLFRKVLIWTPIPVHY
;
A
#
# COMPACT_ATOMS: atom_id res chain seq x y z
N MET A 1 -44.61 33.37 -37.43
CA MET A 1 -43.32 32.65 -37.32
C MET A 1 -42.24 33.62 -37.78
N THR A 2 -41.32 34.00 -36.90
CA THR A 2 -40.26 34.95 -37.27
C THR A 2 -39.16 34.17 -37.98
N LYS A 3 -38.91 34.50 -39.25
CA LYS A 3 -37.83 33.91 -40.03
C LYS A 3 -36.63 34.86 -39.99
N TYR A 4 -35.46 34.32 -39.71
CA TYR A 4 -34.20 35.03 -39.62
C TYR A 4 -33.29 34.65 -40.78
N GLU A 5 -32.68 35.66 -41.40
CA GLU A 5 -31.67 35.51 -42.44
C GLU A 5 -30.27 35.71 -41.83
N VAL A 6 -29.32 34.85 -42.19
CA VAL A 6 -27.91 35.00 -41.81
C VAL A 6 -27.13 35.32 -43.08
N LEU A 7 -26.66 36.57 -43.19
CA LEU A 7 -25.87 37.03 -44.34
C LEU A 7 -24.38 36.95 -44.02
N ILE A 8 -23.68 36.09 -44.75
CA ILE A 8 -22.25 35.86 -44.63
C ILE A 8 -21.52 36.56 -45.78
N PHE A 9 -20.89 37.69 -45.49
CA PHE A 9 -20.09 38.48 -46.43
C PHE A 9 -18.64 38.00 -46.38
N PHE A 10 -18.24 37.12 -47.30
CA PHE A 10 -16.92 36.48 -47.24
C PHE A 10 -15.74 37.45 -47.40
N ASP A 11 -15.97 38.59 -48.05
CA ASP A 11 -14.99 39.66 -48.28
C ASP A 11 -14.86 40.61 -47.09
N SER A 12 -15.79 40.54 -46.13
CA SER A 12 -15.78 41.40 -44.95
C SER A 12 -14.57 41.13 -44.06
N LYS A 13 -13.89 42.22 -43.70
CA LYS A 13 -12.75 42.23 -42.76
C LYS A 13 -13.08 42.90 -41.44
N ASN A 14 -14.29 43.44 -41.31
CA ASN A 14 -14.73 44.10 -40.09
C ASN A 14 -14.99 43.03 -39.02
N ASP A 15 -14.49 43.22 -37.80
CA ASP A 15 -14.63 42.25 -36.70
C ASP A 15 -16.10 41.88 -36.39
N TYR A 16 -17.03 42.72 -36.83
CA TYR A 16 -18.45 42.59 -36.57
C TYR A 16 -19.29 43.28 -37.64
N TYR A 17 -20.41 42.68 -38.01
CA TYR A 17 -21.46 43.37 -38.76
C TYR A 17 -22.82 43.18 -38.09
N VAL A 18 -23.45 44.31 -37.74
CA VAL A 18 -24.84 44.37 -37.25
C VAL A 18 -25.73 44.81 -38.41
N PRO A 19 -26.64 43.95 -38.86
CA PRO A 19 -27.56 44.33 -39.92
C PRO A 19 -28.57 45.38 -39.44
N LYS A 20 -28.94 46.30 -40.34
CA LYS A 20 -29.97 47.33 -40.07
C LYS A 20 -31.39 46.78 -40.01
N ARG A 21 -31.59 45.54 -40.48
CA ARG A 21 -32.88 44.85 -40.48
C ARG A 21 -32.98 43.91 -39.28
N SER A 22 -34.13 43.91 -38.61
CA SER A 22 -34.38 43.11 -37.40
C SER A 22 -34.52 41.61 -37.66
N ASP A 23 -34.72 41.20 -38.91
CA ASP A 23 -34.80 39.82 -39.36
C ASP A 23 -33.45 39.24 -39.82
N VAL A 24 -32.36 40.01 -39.77
CA VAL A 24 -31.01 39.50 -40.09
C VAL A 24 -30.19 39.35 -38.82
N LEU A 25 -29.45 38.25 -38.67
CA LEU A 25 -28.61 38.04 -37.48
C LEU A 25 -27.24 38.73 -37.57
N PRO A 26 -26.67 39.18 -36.45
CA PRO A 26 -25.31 39.67 -36.41
C PRO A 26 -24.29 38.53 -36.56
N VAL A 27 -23.16 38.85 -37.19
CA VAL A 27 -22.06 37.92 -37.47
C VAL A 27 -20.75 38.53 -36.97
N LYS A 28 -19.99 37.76 -36.19
CA LYS A 28 -18.65 38.14 -35.70
C LYS A 28 -17.58 37.49 -36.57
N ILE A 29 -16.61 38.28 -37.01
CA ILE A 29 -15.51 37.79 -37.86
C ILE A 29 -14.25 37.61 -37.02
N ILE A 30 -13.64 36.45 -37.12
CA ILE A 30 -12.35 36.12 -36.49
C ILE A 30 -11.37 35.84 -37.63
N SER A 31 -10.32 36.65 -37.72
CA SER A 31 -9.31 36.53 -38.77
C SER A 31 -8.08 35.76 -38.28
N SER A 32 -7.47 35.01 -39.20
CA SER A 32 -6.19 34.33 -39.03
C SER A 32 -5.34 34.65 -40.26
N VAL A 33 -4.53 35.71 -40.12
CA VAL A 33 -3.73 36.29 -41.21
C VAL A 33 -2.27 36.47 -40.73
N PRO A 34 -1.32 35.64 -41.20
CA PRO A 34 -1.53 34.48 -42.06
C PRO A 34 -2.22 33.31 -41.33
N TYR A 35 -2.95 32.48 -42.07
CA TYR A 35 -3.50 31.20 -41.58
C TYR A 35 -2.37 30.18 -41.37
N ASP A 36 -1.41 30.18 -42.28
CA ASP A 36 -0.16 29.43 -42.16
C ASP A 36 0.97 30.38 -41.78
N LYS A 37 1.44 30.32 -40.53
CA LYS A 37 2.42 31.28 -40.00
C LYS A 37 3.82 31.10 -40.58
N VAL A 38 4.15 29.90 -41.06
CA VAL A 38 5.51 29.59 -41.54
C VAL A 38 5.66 29.99 -43.01
N SER A 39 4.77 29.53 -43.90
CA SER A 39 4.89 29.90 -45.32
C SER A 39 4.16 31.18 -45.69
N SER A 40 3.24 31.66 -44.84
CA SER A 40 2.41 32.86 -45.08
C SER A 40 1.70 32.84 -46.43
N ARG A 41 1.20 31.67 -46.85
CA ARG A 41 0.60 31.47 -48.20
C ARG A 41 -0.91 31.66 -48.25
N PHE A 42 -1.59 31.51 -47.12
CA PHE A 42 -3.04 31.55 -47.00
C PHE A 42 -3.47 32.43 -45.84
N LYS A 43 -4.73 32.87 -45.89
CA LYS A 43 -5.42 33.57 -44.81
C LYS A 43 -6.83 33.02 -44.64
N LYS A 44 -7.33 33.10 -43.41
CA LYS A 44 -8.64 32.56 -43.03
C LYS A 44 -9.48 33.63 -42.33
N TYR A 45 -10.77 33.65 -42.63
CA TYR A 45 -11.78 34.46 -41.94
C TYR A 45 -12.93 33.56 -41.51
N SER A 46 -13.16 33.44 -40.20
CA SER A 46 -14.26 32.67 -39.62
C SER A 46 -15.41 33.59 -39.22
N HIS A 47 -16.59 33.33 -39.77
CA HIS A 47 -17.80 34.13 -39.59
C HIS A 47 -18.71 33.42 -38.59
N LYS A 48 -18.59 33.77 -37.32
CA LYS A 48 -19.35 33.19 -36.21
C LYS A 48 -20.76 33.81 -36.15
N ILE A 49 -21.76 32.94 -36.19
CA ILE A 49 -23.17 33.34 -36.23
C ILE A 49 -23.71 33.43 -34.81
N LEU A 50 -24.37 34.55 -34.47
CA LEU A 50 -24.96 34.78 -33.17
C LEU A 50 -26.47 34.49 -33.21
N TYR A 51 -26.82 33.21 -32.99
CA TYR A 51 -28.22 32.78 -32.97
C TYR A 51 -28.97 33.30 -31.75
N LYS A 52 -30.29 33.34 -31.87
CA LYS A 52 -31.18 33.43 -30.72
C LYS A 52 -31.39 32.04 -30.16
N GLU A 53 -31.28 31.89 -28.84
CA GLU A 53 -31.49 30.62 -28.17
C GLU A 53 -32.92 30.53 -27.61
N PRO A 54 -33.56 29.34 -27.61
CA PRO A 54 -33.05 28.07 -28.15
C PRO A 54 -33.13 28.00 -29.69
N TYR A 55 -32.10 27.42 -30.32
CA TYR A 55 -32.04 27.23 -31.78
C TYR A 55 -33.20 26.37 -32.33
N LYS A 56 -33.86 26.85 -33.39
CA LYS A 56 -34.88 26.10 -34.15
C LYS A 56 -34.61 26.18 -35.65
N SER A 57 -34.32 25.03 -36.25
CA SER A 57 -33.89 24.89 -37.66
C SER A 57 -34.73 25.69 -38.67
N TYR A 58 -36.06 25.59 -38.61
CA TYR A 58 -36.97 26.23 -39.57
C TYR A 58 -37.00 27.77 -39.48
N GLU A 59 -36.40 28.37 -38.44
CA GLU A 59 -36.35 29.82 -38.26
C GLU A 59 -35.16 30.46 -38.98
N TYR A 60 -34.20 29.70 -39.52
CA TYR A 60 -32.94 30.25 -40.03
C TYR A 60 -32.61 29.83 -41.46
N ASP A 61 -32.15 30.79 -42.26
CA ASP A 61 -31.50 30.57 -43.55
C ASP A 61 -30.07 31.13 -43.53
N VAL A 62 -29.06 30.32 -43.85
CA VAL A 62 -27.66 30.74 -43.91
C VAL A 62 -27.24 30.99 -45.35
N ASN A 63 -26.95 32.24 -45.68
CA ASN A 63 -26.72 32.73 -47.03
C ASN A 63 -25.31 33.31 -47.15
N ILE A 64 -24.50 32.77 -48.07
CA ILE A 64 -23.27 33.42 -48.50
C ILE A 64 -23.67 34.52 -49.48
N TYR A 65 -23.20 35.74 -49.23
CA TYR A 65 -23.57 36.94 -49.97
C TYR A 65 -22.35 37.60 -50.63
N ASP A 66 -22.48 38.01 -51.89
CA ASP A 66 -21.47 38.78 -52.63
C ASP A 66 -22.06 40.12 -53.06
N GLU A 67 -21.84 41.16 -52.27
CA GLU A 67 -22.44 42.49 -52.49
C GLU A 67 -21.96 43.20 -53.77
N ARG A 68 -20.90 42.68 -54.39
CA ARG A 68 -20.29 43.26 -55.59
C ARG A 68 -21.01 42.82 -56.85
N LYS A 69 -21.90 41.83 -56.78
CA LYS A 69 -22.66 41.32 -57.93
C LYS A 69 -23.91 42.15 -58.17
N LYS A 70 -24.21 42.42 -59.45
CA LYS A 70 -25.35 43.26 -59.85
C LYS A 70 -26.64 42.48 -60.12
N PHE A 71 -26.54 41.17 -60.37
CA PHE A 71 -27.69 40.31 -60.66
C PHE A 71 -28.14 39.56 -59.40
N VAL A 72 -29.45 39.54 -59.16
CA VAL A 72 -30.06 38.95 -57.95
C VAL A 72 -29.68 37.48 -57.74
N TRP A 73 -29.49 36.73 -58.82
CA TRP A 73 -29.08 35.32 -58.77
C TRP A 73 -27.62 35.13 -58.36
N ASP A 74 -26.76 36.13 -58.61
CA ASP A 74 -25.33 36.12 -58.28
C ASP A 74 -25.03 36.74 -56.91
N LEU A 75 -25.99 37.50 -56.33
CA LEU A 75 -25.87 38.09 -55.00
C LEU A 75 -25.75 37.04 -53.90
N TYR A 76 -26.29 35.85 -54.13
CA TYR A 76 -26.29 34.73 -53.19
C TYR A 76 -25.51 33.56 -53.77
N PRO A 77 -24.16 33.59 -53.74
CA PRO A 77 -23.35 32.48 -54.21
C PRO A 77 -23.75 31.12 -53.64
N PHE A 78 -24.30 31.06 -52.42
CA PHE A 78 -24.80 29.82 -51.83
C PHE A 78 -25.91 30.11 -50.80
N CYS A 79 -26.96 29.29 -50.81
CA CYS A 79 -28.03 29.35 -49.81
C CYS A 79 -28.21 28.00 -49.11
N TYR A 80 -28.27 28.04 -47.78
CA TYR A 80 -28.55 26.89 -46.93
C TYR A 80 -29.80 27.15 -46.09
N TYR A 81 -30.92 26.62 -46.57
CA TYR A 81 -32.24 26.80 -45.98
C TYR A 81 -32.47 25.81 -44.84
N HIS A 82 -33.00 26.32 -43.73
CA HIS A 82 -33.40 25.52 -42.56
C HIS A 82 -32.36 24.47 -42.12
N PRO A 83 -31.13 24.87 -41.70
CA PRO A 83 -30.10 23.92 -41.32
C PRO A 83 -30.57 22.99 -40.20
N THR A 84 -30.53 21.67 -40.38
CA THR A 84 -30.99 20.75 -39.32
C THR A 84 -30.10 20.83 -38.09
N ARG A 85 -28.80 21.12 -38.30
CA ARG A 85 -27.81 21.39 -37.25
C ARG A 85 -27.40 22.86 -37.29
N GLN A 86 -27.29 23.47 -36.10
CA GLN A 86 -26.85 24.86 -35.93
C GLN A 86 -25.45 25.05 -36.55
N VAL A 87 -25.33 25.93 -37.55
CA VAL A 87 -24.04 26.29 -38.16
C VAL A 87 -23.39 27.34 -37.28
N GLU A 88 -22.39 26.98 -36.48
CA GLU A 88 -21.74 27.90 -35.53
C GLU A 88 -20.91 28.96 -36.26
N SER A 89 -20.20 28.57 -37.32
CA SER A 89 -19.44 29.50 -38.15
C SER A 89 -19.23 29.02 -39.58
N VAL A 90 -19.06 29.98 -40.49
CA VAL A 90 -18.64 29.73 -41.88
C VAL A 90 -17.22 30.28 -42.08
N GLU A 91 -16.31 29.42 -42.52
CA GLU A 91 -14.89 29.74 -42.68
C GLU A 91 -14.55 29.94 -44.15
N PHE A 92 -13.87 31.04 -44.50
CA PHE A 92 -13.35 31.25 -45.85
C PHE A 92 -11.84 31.33 -45.84
N TYR A 93 -11.25 30.70 -46.85
CA TYR A 93 -9.81 30.66 -47.06
C TYR A 93 -9.45 31.33 -48.36
N PHE A 94 -8.45 32.19 -48.30
CA PHE A 94 -7.95 32.96 -49.43
C PHE A 94 -6.46 32.77 -49.60
N SER A 95 -6.00 33.07 -50.81
CA SER A 95 -4.58 33.29 -51.04
C SER A 95 -4.11 34.48 -50.22
N PHE A 96 -2.91 34.43 -49.64
CA PHE A 96 -2.38 35.54 -48.83
C PHE A 96 -2.23 36.85 -49.63
N ASP A 97 -1.89 36.72 -50.92
CA ASP A 97 -1.77 37.80 -51.90
C ASP A 97 -3.11 38.32 -52.43
N ASP A 98 -4.25 37.67 -52.13
CA ASP A 98 -5.57 38.19 -52.45
C ASP A 98 -5.97 39.27 -51.43
N THR A 99 -5.35 40.45 -51.52
CA THR A 99 -5.49 41.51 -50.50
C THR A 99 -6.94 41.91 -50.23
N ASN A 100 -7.83 41.80 -51.22
CA ASN A 100 -9.22 42.23 -51.15
C ASN A 100 -10.22 41.12 -50.77
N ASN A 101 -9.77 39.88 -50.55
CA ASN A 101 -10.64 38.72 -50.29
C ASN A 101 -11.64 38.47 -51.44
N GLU A 102 -11.23 38.69 -52.68
CA GLU A 102 -12.16 38.62 -53.81
C GLU A 102 -12.38 37.21 -54.32
N ASN A 103 -11.39 36.34 -54.10
CA ASN A 103 -11.28 35.01 -54.68
C ASN A 103 -11.12 33.95 -53.58
N PRO A 104 -12.20 33.64 -52.84
CA PRO A 104 -12.18 32.56 -51.87
C PRO A 104 -11.86 31.23 -52.57
N LEU A 105 -10.94 30.47 -52.00
CA LEU A 105 -10.51 29.17 -52.51
C LEU A 105 -11.40 28.05 -51.96
N VAL A 106 -11.64 28.07 -50.65
CA VAL A 106 -12.38 27.05 -49.90
C VAL A 106 -13.33 27.72 -48.91
N ALA A 107 -14.50 27.12 -48.72
CA ALA A 107 -15.44 27.45 -47.67
C ALA A 107 -15.67 26.25 -46.74
N GLY A 108 -15.66 26.46 -45.43
CA GLY A 108 -15.91 25.46 -44.39
C GLY A 108 -17.14 25.79 -43.55
N PHE A 109 -17.89 24.78 -43.15
CA PHE A 109 -19.06 24.91 -42.27
C PHE A 109 -18.81 24.17 -40.95
N VAL A 110 -18.72 24.93 -39.87
CA VAL A 110 -18.60 24.39 -38.50
C VAL A 110 -20.02 24.25 -37.95
N GLN A 111 -20.41 23.05 -37.58
CA GLN A 111 -21.76 22.74 -37.09
C GLN A 111 -21.70 22.20 -35.67
N LYS A 112 -22.66 22.61 -34.84
CA LYS A 112 -22.79 22.17 -33.45
C LYS A 112 -22.96 20.65 -33.37
N ASP A 113 -22.36 20.04 -32.36
CA ASP A 113 -22.36 18.59 -32.11
C ASP A 113 -21.70 17.74 -33.22
N LEU A 114 -20.85 18.35 -34.06
CA LEU A 114 -19.94 17.65 -34.96
C LEU A 114 -18.49 17.96 -34.59
N THR A 115 -17.67 16.92 -34.56
CA THR A 115 -16.22 17.03 -34.29
C THR A 115 -15.45 17.56 -35.50
N ASP A 116 -15.94 17.29 -36.71
CA ASP A 116 -15.25 17.61 -37.96
C ASP A 116 -15.95 18.75 -38.72
N THR A 117 -15.19 19.78 -39.09
CA THR A 117 -15.63 20.81 -40.04
C THR A 117 -15.75 20.22 -41.45
N VAL A 118 -16.82 20.54 -42.15
CA VAL A 118 -17.05 20.12 -43.53
C VAL A 118 -16.61 21.22 -44.49
N TYR A 119 -15.75 20.89 -45.45
CA TYR A 119 -15.19 21.85 -46.40
C TYR A 119 -15.62 21.59 -47.84
N TYR A 120 -15.71 22.66 -48.63
CA TYR A 120 -15.99 22.64 -50.05
C TYR A 120 -15.06 23.58 -50.80
N ARG A 121 -14.71 23.22 -52.04
CA ARG A 121 -14.12 24.18 -52.99
C ARG A 121 -15.15 25.30 -53.18
N TYR A 122 -14.75 26.56 -53.10
CA TYR A 122 -15.72 27.66 -53.17
C TYR A 122 -16.50 27.65 -54.49
N ASN A 123 -15.81 27.35 -55.60
CA ASN A 123 -16.43 27.21 -56.93
C ASN A 123 -17.49 26.10 -57.00
N PHE A 124 -17.40 25.07 -56.16
CA PHE A 124 -18.40 24.00 -56.12
C PHE A 124 -19.72 24.49 -55.49
N LEU A 125 -19.64 25.36 -54.48
CA LEU A 125 -20.82 25.92 -53.80
C LEU A 125 -21.55 26.96 -54.65
N LYS A 126 -20.83 27.64 -55.55
CA LYS A 126 -21.36 28.77 -56.31
C LYS A 126 -22.59 28.39 -57.13
N GLY A 127 -23.70 29.09 -56.91
CA GLY A 127 -24.98 28.89 -57.58
C GLY A 127 -25.84 27.76 -56.98
N ARG A 128 -25.36 27.06 -55.96
CA ARG A 128 -26.11 25.97 -55.31
C ARG A 128 -27.01 26.49 -54.20
N ARG A 129 -28.16 25.82 -54.04
CA ARG A 129 -29.12 26.05 -52.95
C ARG A 129 -29.46 24.71 -52.35
N THR A 130 -29.42 24.60 -51.03
CA THR A 130 -29.70 23.37 -50.30
C THR A 130 -30.65 23.62 -49.15
N ALA A 131 -31.39 22.59 -48.73
CA ALA A 131 -32.33 22.65 -47.60
C ALA A 131 -32.07 21.49 -46.64
N HIS A 132 -32.23 21.72 -45.34
CA HIS A 132 -32.07 20.74 -44.25
C HIS A 132 -30.64 20.24 -44.01
N GLY A 133 -29.88 19.92 -45.07
CA GLY A 133 -28.49 19.47 -45.00
C GLY A 133 -27.58 20.17 -46.00
N LEU A 134 -26.27 20.02 -45.84
CA LEU A 134 -25.27 20.43 -46.83
C LEU A 134 -25.14 19.38 -47.95
N PRO A 135 -24.65 19.75 -49.16
CA PRO A 135 -24.49 18.81 -50.26
C PRO A 135 -23.57 17.65 -49.89
N SER A 136 -23.98 16.41 -50.15
CA SER A 136 -23.15 15.24 -49.88
C SER A 136 -22.01 15.06 -50.89
N ASP A 137 -22.16 15.63 -52.09
CA ASP A 137 -21.13 15.66 -53.13
C ASP A 137 -20.15 16.82 -52.92
N GLY A 138 -18.90 16.66 -53.39
CA GLY A 138 -17.89 17.73 -53.40
C GLY A 138 -17.33 18.17 -52.05
N LEU A 139 -17.80 17.59 -50.94
CA LEU A 139 -17.25 17.82 -49.61
C LEU A 139 -15.92 17.09 -49.41
N PHE A 140 -15.02 17.66 -48.61
CA PHE A 140 -13.81 17.01 -48.11
C PHE A 140 -13.56 17.36 -46.64
N LYS A 141 -12.75 16.54 -45.97
CA LYS A 141 -12.47 16.65 -44.54
C LYS A 141 -11.30 17.59 -44.25
N ALA A 142 -11.18 18.03 -42.99
CA ALA A 142 -10.11 18.90 -42.53
C ALA A 142 -8.69 18.41 -42.90
N GLY A 143 -8.44 17.10 -42.87
CA GLY A 143 -7.14 16.51 -43.24
C GLY A 143 -6.69 16.80 -44.68
N ASP A 144 -7.62 17.11 -45.58
CA ASP A 144 -7.33 17.41 -46.99
C ASP A 144 -7.31 18.90 -47.31
N LEU A 145 -7.64 19.77 -46.34
CA LEU A 145 -7.82 21.20 -46.54
C LEU A 145 -6.62 21.86 -47.21
N LEU A 146 -5.41 21.64 -46.70
CA LEU A 146 -4.22 22.24 -47.28
C LEU A 146 -3.98 21.76 -48.72
N THR A 147 -4.20 20.47 -48.99
CA THR A 147 -4.07 19.90 -50.34
C THR A 147 -5.00 20.59 -51.31
N VAL A 148 -6.26 20.81 -50.91
CA VAL A 148 -7.25 21.51 -51.74
C VAL A 148 -6.92 22.99 -51.90
N LEU A 149 -6.48 23.68 -50.84
CA LEU A 149 -6.06 25.10 -50.91
C LEU A 149 -4.91 25.30 -51.90
N LEU A 150 -3.92 24.43 -51.87
CA LEU A 150 -2.80 24.47 -52.80
C LEU A 150 -3.24 24.21 -54.24
N GLN A 151 -4.14 23.25 -54.46
CA GLN A 151 -4.70 22.99 -55.79
C GLN A 151 -5.51 24.17 -56.33
N GLU A 152 -6.35 24.77 -55.50
CA GLU A 152 -7.16 25.92 -55.92
C GLU A 152 -6.30 27.16 -56.19
N LYS A 153 -5.19 27.34 -55.47
CA LYS A 153 -4.23 28.42 -55.73
C LYS A 153 -3.38 28.18 -56.98
N TYR A 154 -2.91 26.95 -57.18
CA TYR A 154 -1.92 26.59 -58.20
C TYR A 154 -2.50 25.65 -59.26
N LYS A 155 -3.73 25.90 -59.75
CA LYS A 155 -4.52 25.04 -60.64
C LYS A 155 -3.80 24.43 -61.85
N ASN A 156 -2.66 24.98 -62.27
CA ASN A 156 -1.86 24.53 -63.41
C ASN A 156 -0.53 23.84 -63.03
N GLN A 157 -0.24 23.64 -61.74
CA GLN A 157 0.96 22.94 -61.26
C GLN A 157 0.59 21.55 -60.75
N ASN A 158 0.77 20.54 -61.60
CA ASN A 158 0.43 19.14 -61.28
C ASN A 158 1.35 18.47 -60.25
N ASN A 159 2.32 19.20 -59.69
CA ASN A 159 3.48 18.63 -59.01
C ASN A 159 3.68 19.09 -57.56
N ILE A 160 2.60 19.49 -56.88
CA ILE A 160 2.63 19.95 -55.48
C ILE A 160 2.16 18.84 -54.55
N LEU A 161 3.01 18.47 -53.60
CA LEU A 161 2.76 17.41 -52.63
C LEU A 161 2.63 17.97 -51.20
N THR A 162 1.67 17.46 -50.43
CA THR A 162 1.49 17.77 -49.00
C THR A 162 1.86 16.55 -48.17
N CYS A 163 2.65 16.73 -47.11
CA CYS A 163 2.90 15.72 -46.09
C CYS A 163 2.50 16.25 -44.71
N PRO A 164 1.51 15.65 -44.03
CA PRO A 164 1.23 15.96 -42.64
C PRO A 164 2.41 15.50 -41.78
N ARG A 165 2.78 16.36 -40.84
CA ARG A 165 3.83 16.13 -39.85
C ARG A 165 3.31 15.37 -38.63
N LEU A 166 1.99 15.17 -38.53
CA LEU A 166 1.35 14.46 -37.43
C LEU A 166 1.61 12.95 -37.52
N LYS A 167 1.84 12.32 -36.35
CA LYS A 167 1.89 10.86 -36.17
C LYS A 167 0.60 10.26 -36.75
N PRO A 168 0.63 9.55 -37.90
CA PRO A 168 -0.58 8.97 -38.46
C PRO A 168 -1.17 8.00 -37.43
N SER A 169 -2.48 8.09 -37.19
CA SER A 169 -3.18 7.28 -36.19
C SER A 169 -3.21 5.78 -36.52
N ALA A 170 -2.78 5.38 -37.71
CA ALA A 170 -2.65 3.99 -38.14
C ALA A 170 -1.19 3.65 -38.47
N GLU A 171 -0.76 2.43 -38.16
CA GLU A 171 0.57 1.89 -38.50
C GLU A 171 0.88 1.93 -39.99
N SER A 172 -0.18 1.89 -40.82
CA SER A 172 -0.12 2.19 -42.24
C SER A 172 -1.31 3.08 -42.67
N ALA A 173 -1.04 4.22 -43.30
CA ALA A 173 -2.07 5.10 -43.84
C ALA A 173 -1.71 5.59 -45.25
N LYS A 174 -2.72 5.78 -46.10
CA LYS A 174 -2.57 6.41 -47.43
C LYS A 174 -3.22 7.78 -47.43
N TYR A 175 -2.54 8.78 -48.00
CA TYR A 175 -3.06 10.14 -48.13
C TYR A 175 -2.37 10.89 -49.29
N PRO A 176 -2.81 12.13 -49.65
CA PRO A 176 -4.09 12.75 -49.27
C PRO A 176 -5.27 11.91 -49.78
N SER A 177 -6.49 12.11 -49.27
CA SER A 177 -7.65 11.36 -49.77
C SER A 177 -8.18 11.92 -51.10
N VAL A 178 -7.77 13.15 -51.43
CA VAL A 178 -8.19 13.88 -52.63
C VAL A 178 -6.99 14.42 -53.43
N GLY A 179 -7.23 14.73 -54.70
CA GLY A 179 -6.27 15.43 -55.54
C GLY A 179 -5.40 14.56 -56.45
N THR A 180 -4.45 15.19 -57.14
CA THR A 180 -3.53 14.54 -58.12
C THR A 180 -2.74 13.37 -57.53
N TYR A 181 -2.47 13.43 -56.22
CA TYR A 181 -1.74 12.43 -55.46
C TYR A 181 -2.61 11.63 -54.48
N ALA A 182 -3.93 11.60 -54.70
CA ALA A 182 -4.85 10.87 -53.84
C ALA A 182 -4.39 9.42 -53.63
N ASN A 183 -4.21 9.02 -52.38
CA ASN A 183 -3.77 7.70 -51.93
C ASN A 183 -2.40 7.22 -52.45
N LYS A 184 -1.56 8.12 -53.01
CA LYS A 184 -0.24 7.76 -53.57
C LYS A 184 0.92 7.89 -52.59
N ILE A 185 0.66 8.33 -51.36
CA ILE A 185 1.67 8.40 -50.29
C ILE A 185 1.27 7.40 -49.23
N ALA A 186 2.11 6.40 -49.01
CA ALA A 186 1.95 5.43 -47.94
C ALA A 186 2.88 5.80 -46.79
N VAL A 187 2.34 5.97 -45.59
CA VAL A 187 3.16 6.11 -44.37
C VAL A 187 3.15 4.82 -43.62
N SER A 188 4.34 4.40 -43.20
CA SER A 188 4.51 3.27 -42.31
C SER A 188 5.49 3.61 -41.20
N LYS A 189 5.19 3.19 -39.97
CA LYS A 189 6.18 3.16 -38.90
C LYS A 189 7.26 2.15 -39.27
N THR A 190 8.49 2.59 -39.39
CA THR A 190 9.66 1.73 -39.65
C THR A 190 10.37 1.49 -38.31
N GLN A 191 10.57 0.22 -37.95
CA GLN A 191 11.49 -0.12 -36.86
C GLN A 191 12.92 0.03 -37.37
N ASP A 192 13.49 1.21 -37.17
CA ASP A 192 14.91 1.45 -37.43
C ASP A 192 15.72 1.09 -36.18
N LEU A 193 16.25 -0.13 -36.13
CA LEU A 193 17.07 -0.63 -35.02
C LEU A 193 18.32 0.23 -34.76
N LYS A 194 18.71 1.08 -35.71
CA LYS A 194 19.86 1.98 -35.59
C LYS A 194 19.59 3.16 -34.65
N TYR A 195 18.32 3.52 -34.42
CA TYR A 195 17.93 4.70 -33.65
C TYR A 195 17.00 4.32 -32.50
N GLU A 196 17.55 3.64 -31.49
CA GLU A 196 16.81 3.00 -30.38
C GLU A 196 15.77 3.89 -29.68
N TYR A 197 15.99 5.21 -29.62
CA TYR A 197 15.13 6.17 -28.91
C TYR A 197 14.10 6.89 -29.78
N PHE A 198 14.12 6.65 -31.09
CA PHE A 198 13.27 7.37 -32.03
C PHE A 198 12.45 6.42 -32.90
N ASP A 199 11.15 6.67 -33.01
CA ASP A 199 10.30 6.06 -34.01
C ASP A 199 10.44 6.81 -35.34
N LYS A 200 10.76 6.07 -36.41
CA LYS A 200 10.76 6.61 -37.78
C LYS A 200 9.42 6.36 -38.44
N TYR A 201 8.79 7.42 -38.96
CA TYR A 201 7.64 7.33 -39.85
C TYR A 201 8.11 7.66 -41.25
N GLU A 202 8.07 6.66 -42.13
CA GLU A 202 8.52 6.81 -43.50
C GLU A 202 7.34 6.98 -44.43
N HIS A 203 7.33 8.09 -45.16
CA HIS A 203 6.33 8.48 -46.14
C HIS A 203 6.88 8.09 -47.51
N LYS A 204 6.43 6.95 -48.05
CA LYS A 204 6.84 6.40 -49.35
C LYS A 204 5.89 6.85 -50.45
N PHE A 205 6.46 7.18 -51.60
CA PHE A 205 5.70 7.61 -52.77
C PHE A 205 5.52 6.43 -53.74
N GLU A 206 4.28 6.19 -54.18
CA GLU A 206 3.99 5.21 -55.24
C GLU A 206 4.48 5.78 -56.59
N ASP A 207 5.44 5.08 -57.20
CA ASP A 207 6.19 5.44 -58.42
C ASP A 207 6.97 6.77 -58.32
N THR A 208 7.99 6.95 -59.16
CA THR A 208 8.83 8.16 -59.19
C THR A 208 8.00 9.40 -59.52
N LEU A 209 7.45 10.07 -58.51
CA LEU A 209 6.69 11.30 -58.67
C LEU A 209 7.66 12.44 -59.04
N LYS A 210 7.43 13.10 -60.17
CA LYS A 210 8.12 14.35 -60.53
C LYS A 210 7.55 15.48 -59.67
N ILE A 211 8.11 15.68 -58.48
CA ILE A 211 7.67 16.71 -57.54
C ILE A 211 8.47 17.98 -57.82
N SER A 212 7.79 19.08 -58.14
CA SER A 212 8.42 20.39 -58.31
C SER A 212 8.48 21.15 -57.00
N SER A 213 7.51 20.89 -56.11
CA SER A 213 7.41 21.56 -54.82
C SER A 213 6.77 20.66 -53.77
N PHE A 214 7.23 20.78 -52.53
CA PHE A 214 6.81 19.96 -51.40
C PHE A 214 6.39 20.84 -50.21
N TYR A 215 5.28 20.50 -49.57
CA TYR A 215 4.76 21.17 -48.38
C TYR A 215 4.71 20.21 -47.19
N ILE A 216 5.38 20.56 -46.08
CA ILE A 216 5.28 19.83 -44.80
C ILE A 216 4.31 20.60 -43.90
N ASN A 217 3.21 20.00 -43.47
CA ASN A 217 2.18 20.66 -42.64
C ASN A 217 2.26 20.23 -41.18
N ASP A 218 2.38 21.18 -40.26
CA ASP A 218 2.41 20.98 -38.81
C ASP A 218 1.38 21.91 -38.12
N ASP A 219 0.23 21.39 -37.71
CA ASP A 219 -0.83 22.17 -37.05
C ASP A 219 -1.16 23.51 -37.74
N ASN A 220 -1.31 23.47 -39.07
CA ASN A 220 -1.56 24.60 -39.98
C ASN A 220 -0.35 25.47 -40.30
N ASN A 221 0.84 25.18 -39.74
CA ASN A 221 2.09 25.79 -40.16
C ASN A 221 2.74 24.92 -41.23
N CYS A 222 2.81 25.42 -42.45
CA CYS A 222 3.39 24.68 -43.56
C CYS A 222 4.76 25.21 -43.91
N LEU A 223 5.73 24.31 -44.07
CA LEU A 223 7.00 24.63 -44.70
C LEU A 223 6.89 24.36 -46.20
N TYR A 224 7.19 25.37 -47.02
CA TYR A 224 7.32 25.23 -48.46
C TYR A 224 8.76 24.93 -48.86
N ILE A 225 8.98 23.83 -49.56
CA ILE A 225 10.26 23.46 -50.17
C ILE A 225 10.08 23.48 -51.68
N ASN A 226 10.83 24.34 -52.37
CA ASN A 226 10.87 24.37 -53.82
C ASN A 226 11.99 23.43 -54.31
N CYS A 227 11.63 22.38 -55.03
CA CYS A 227 12.59 21.39 -55.55
C CYS A 227 13.17 21.80 -56.92
N LEU A 228 12.74 22.93 -57.49
CA LEU A 228 13.25 23.46 -58.75
C LEU A 228 14.53 24.26 -58.52
N ASN A 229 15.68 23.58 -58.56
CA ASN A 229 16.94 24.24 -58.91
C ASN A 229 17.14 24.09 -60.42
N LYS A 230 17.55 25.18 -61.11
CA LYS A 230 17.40 25.41 -62.57
C LYS A 230 17.88 24.32 -63.56
N PHE A 231 18.44 23.18 -63.15
CA PHE A 231 18.94 22.15 -64.08
C PHE A 231 18.83 20.66 -63.64
N LYS A 232 18.15 20.28 -62.55
CA LYS A 232 17.93 18.84 -62.22
C LYS A 232 16.57 18.57 -61.58
N ILE A 233 15.79 17.65 -62.18
CA ILE A 233 14.59 17.08 -61.57
C ILE A 233 15.06 16.11 -60.47
N PHE A 234 14.67 16.33 -59.22
CA PHE A 234 14.93 15.39 -58.14
C PHE A 234 13.84 14.32 -58.11
N PHE A 235 14.24 13.05 -58.05
CA PHE A 235 13.36 11.93 -57.76
C PHE A 235 13.34 11.73 -56.25
N LEU A 236 12.23 12.10 -55.60
CA LEU A 236 12.03 11.89 -54.17
C LEU A 236 11.32 10.54 -53.99
N TYR A 237 11.95 9.62 -53.27
CA TYR A 237 11.43 8.24 -53.07
C TYR A 237 10.72 8.07 -51.72
N SER A 238 11.23 8.71 -50.67
CA SER A 238 10.57 8.76 -49.37
C SER A 238 10.98 9.99 -48.55
N VAL A 239 10.18 10.33 -47.54
CA VAL A 239 10.50 11.30 -46.50
C VAL A 239 10.34 10.62 -45.14
N GLY A 240 11.37 10.68 -44.30
CA GLY A 240 11.34 10.12 -42.94
C GLY A 240 11.18 11.21 -41.88
N PHE A 241 10.24 11.02 -40.95
CA PHE A 241 10.12 11.83 -39.74
C PHE A 241 10.48 11.00 -38.51
N TYR A 242 11.22 11.60 -37.58
CA TYR A 242 11.65 10.96 -36.35
C TYR A 242 10.93 11.58 -35.15
N PHE A 243 10.33 10.71 -34.34
CA PHE A 243 9.63 11.06 -33.10
C PHE A 243 10.30 10.34 -31.93
N PRO A 244 10.38 10.95 -30.74
CA PRO A 244 10.87 10.23 -29.56
C PRO A 244 9.88 9.10 -29.22
N LYS A 245 10.41 7.93 -28.86
CA LYS A 245 9.55 6.81 -28.42
C LYS A 245 8.74 7.20 -27.19
N ASN A 246 7.53 6.64 -27.07
CA ASN A 246 6.60 6.83 -25.95
C ASN A 246 6.14 8.28 -25.71
N SER A 247 6.34 9.20 -26.65
CA SER A 247 5.68 10.50 -26.60
C SER A 247 4.22 10.38 -27.07
N ASN A 248 3.31 10.90 -26.25
CA ASN A 248 1.93 11.21 -26.65
C ASN A 248 1.86 12.51 -27.48
N LEU A 249 3.01 13.05 -27.87
CA LEU A 249 3.15 14.36 -28.50
C LEU A 249 3.25 14.19 -30.01
N ASN A 250 2.35 14.88 -30.73
CA ASN A 250 2.26 14.82 -32.19
C ASN A 250 3.33 15.64 -32.93
N THR A 251 4.28 16.26 -32.20
CA THR A 251 5.33 17.12 -32.76
C THR A 251 6.66 16.36 -32.93
N PRO A 252 7.16 16.14 -34.17
CA PRO A 252 8.44 15.49 -34.40
C PRO A 252 9.63 16.42 -34.19
N LEU A 253 10.72 15.82 -33.71
CA LEU A 253 11.92 16.47 -33.19
C LEU A 253 12.88 17.04 -34.24
N GLY A 254 12.75 16.58 -35.48
CA GLY A 254 13.67 16.93 -36.54
C GLY A 254 12.92 17.40 -37.77
N GLN A 255 13.25 18.61 -38.22
CA GLN A 255 13.08 19.03 -39.59
C GLN A 255 14.39 18.66 -40.31
N VAL A 256 14.35 17.73 -41.27
CA VAL A 256 15.36 17.77 -42.32
C VAL A 256 14.95 18.95 -43.21
N THR A 257 15.39 20.14 -42.83
CA THR A 257 15.15 21.35 -43.60
C THR A 257 15.98 21.26 -44.87
N ILE A 258 15.38 20.79 -45.96
CA ILE A 258 15.96 20.90 -47.31
C ILE A 258 15.81 22.37 -47.77
N THR A 259 16.32 23.34 -47.01
CA THR A 259 16.44 24.73 -47.47
C THR A 259 17.83 25.04 -48.00
N GLU A 260 18.81 24.21 -47.67
CA GLU A 260 20.04 24.05 -48.43
C GLU A 260 20.33 22.55 -48.48
N LEU A 261 20.57 21.98 -49.66
CA LEU A 261 21.17 20.65 -49.79
C LEU A 261 22.61 20.71 -49.24
N LYS A 262 22.79 20.88 -47.93
CA LYS A 262 23.97 20.42 -47.24
C LYS A 262 23.66 18.98 -46.86
N GLU A 263 24.35 18.05 -47.50
CA GLU A 263 24.33 16.63 -47.17
C GLU A 263 24.42 16.48 -45.64
N ILE A 264 23.32 16.08 -45.00
CA ILE A 264 23.42 15.55 -43.64
C ILE A 264 24.14 14.22 -43.81
N ASN A 265 25.39 14.17 -43.35
CA ASN A 265 26.11 12.92 -43.28
C ASN A 265 25.30 11.96 -42.37
N LEU A 266 24.76 10.90 -42.97
CA LEU A 266 23.96 9.87 -42.30
C LEU A 266 24.70 9.22 -41.11
N SER A 267 26.03 9.39 -41.01
CA SER A 267 26.83 8.99 -39.85
C SER A 267 26.48 9.74 -38.56
N ASN A 268 26.00 11.00 -38.64
CA ASN A 268 25.80 11.90 -37.49
C ASN A 268 24.32 12.21 -37.20
N LEU A 269 23.39 11.43 -37.76
CA LEU A 269 21.97 11.69 -37.61
C LEU A 269 21.51 11.56 -36.15
N GLU A 270 21.96 10.53 -35.42
CA GLU A 270 21.54 10.30 -34.04
C GLU A 270 21.94 11.44 -33.09
N SER A 271 23.18 11.93 -33.20
CA SER A 271 23.65 13.07 -32.39
C SER A 271 22.89 14.35 -32.71
N THR A 272 22.51 14.54 -33.98
CA THR A 272 21.66 15.66 -34.40
C THR A 272 20.26 15.55 -33.81
N LEU A 273 19.64 14.37 -33.85
CA LEU A 273 18.32 14.11 -33.26
C LEU A 273 18.32 14.34 -31.74
N LYS A 274 19.35 13.84 -31.03
CA LYS A 274 19.52 14.09 -29.58
C LYS A 274 19.65 15.59 -29.29
N LYS A 275 20.45 16.32 -30.06
CA LYS A 275 20.66 17.77 -29.88
C LYS A 275 19.37 18.58 -30.09
N GLU A 276 18.58 18.27 -31.11
CA GLU A 276 17.30 18.95 -31.33
C GLU A 276 16.26 18.59 -30.24
N ASN A 277 16.24 17.32 -29.79
CA ASN A 277 15.42 16.88 -28.65
C ASN A 277 15.79 17.61 -27.36
N ASP A 278 17.08 17.82 -27.10
CA ASP A 278 17.58 18.58 -25.93
C ASP A 278 17.15 20.06 -25.95
N LYS A 279 16.97 20.65 -27.14
CA LYS A 279 16.46 22.03 -27.27
C LYS A 279 14.95 22.12 -27.03
N ILE A 280 14.19 21.17 -27.60
CA ILE A 280 12.73 21.18 -27.52
C ILE A 280 12.27 20.78 -26.11
N TYR A 281 12.96 19.81 -25.51
CA TYR A 281 12.64 19.26 -24.19
C TYR A 281 13.86 19.40 -23.27
N PRO A 282 14.07 20.59 -22.67
CA PRO A 282 15.23 20.85 -21.80
C PRO A 282 15.14 20.15 -20.43
N THR A 283 13.92 19.78 -20.01
CA THR A 283 13.63 19.06 -18.76
C THR A 283 13.80 17.55 -18.95
N LEU A 284 14.32 16.89 -17.93
CA LEU A 284 14.48 15.44 -17.85
C LEU A 284 13.21 14.78 -17.28
N SER A 285 12.63 13.82 -17.98
CA SER A 285 11.42 13.12 -17.51
C SER A 285 11.73 11.72 -17.00
N PHE A 286 11.38 11.46 -15.74
CA PHE A 286 11.41 10.12 -15.13
C PHE A 286 10.05 9.47 -15.28
N MET A 287 9.94 8.42 -16.09
CA MET A 287 8.70 7.66 -16.29
C MET A 287 8.73 6.43 -15.39
N ILE A 288 8.13 6.53 -14.20
CA ILE A 288 8.37 5.54 -13.12
C ILE A 288 7.70 4.19 -13.39
N GLU A 289 6.75 4.10 -14.33
CA GLU A 289 6.16 2.83 -14.75
C GLU A 289 7.03 2.01 -15.71
N GLN A 290 8.09 2.61 -16.27
CA GLN A 290 8.90 1.98 -17.30
C GLN A 290 9.93 1.02 -16.68
N LYS A 291 9.85 -0.26 -17.05
CA LYS A 291 10.78 -1.31 -16.62
C LYS A 291 11.98 -1.47 -17.56
N GLU A 292 11.92 -0.85 -18.73
CA GLU A 292 12.93 -0.90 -19.78
C GLU A 292 13.41 0.51 -20.14
N LYS A 293 14.45 0.58 -20.97
CA LYS A 293 15.03 1.86 -21.39
C LYS A 293 14.06 2.64 -22.29
N TYR A 294 13.69 3.85 -21.87
CA TYR A 294 12.75 4.72 -22.60
C TYR A 294 13.38 6.04 -23.08
N SER A 295 14.59 6.36 -22.63
CA SER A 295 15.28 7.61 -22.96
C SER A 295 16.78 7.38 -23.05
N TYR A 296 17.47 8.13 -23.91
CA TYR A 296 18.94 8.13 -23.94
C TYR A 296 19.54 8.93 -22.78
N ARG A 297 18.71 9.67 -22.03
CA ARG A 297 19.13 10.48 -20.88
C ARG A 297 18.97 9.76 -19.54
N ILE A 298 18.24 8.64 -19.52
CA ILE A 298 17.96 7.84 -18.32
C ILE A 298 18.32 6.37 -18.59
N ASN A 299 19.11 5.79 -17.71
CA ASN A 299 19.33 4.34 -17.68
C ASN A 299 18.31 3.70 -16.74
N VAL A 300 17.70 2.59 -17.15
CA VAL A 300 16.81 1.79 -16.30
C VAL A 300 17.48 0.45 -16.05
N SER A 301 17.59 0.07 -14.78
CA SER A 301 18.16 -1.21 -14.37
C SER A 301 17.26 -1.89 -13.35
N ASN A 302 17.13 -3.22 -13.47
CA ASN A 302 16.49 -4.04 -12.46
C ASN A 302 17.54 -4.47 -11.43
N LYS A 303 17.32 -4.17 -10.15
CA LYS A 303 18.09 -4.78 -9.07
C LYS A 303 17.24 -5.87 -8.44
N VAL A 304 17.63 -7.11 -8.70
CA VAL A 304 17.16 -8.25 -7.91
C VAL A 304 17.82 -8.13 -6.54
N ASP A 305 17.00 -7.88 -5.53
CA ASP A 305 17.42 -7.83 -4.13
C ASP A 305 16.65 -8.94 -3.43
N ASP A 306 17.36 -10.02 -3.09
CA ASP A 306 16.77 -11.22 -2.49
C ASP A 306 16.08 -10.90 -1.15
N ASN A 307 16.43 -9.78 -0.51
CA ASN A 307 15.87 -9.35 0.77
C ASN A 307 14.53 -8.60 0.63
N LEU A 308 14.01 -8.43 -0.59
CA LEU A 308 12.73 -7.76 -0.83
C LEU A 308 11.54 -8.73 -0.97
N ASN A 309 11.68 -10.00 -0.59
CA ASN A 309 10.57 -10.97 -0.52
C ASN A 309 9.63 -10.97 -1.75
N GLY A 310 10.23 -10.90 -2.96
CA GLY A 310 9.52 -10.88 -4.23
C GLY A 310 9.12 -9.50 -4.77
N PHE A 311 9.19 -8.41 -3.98
CA PHE A 311 8.99 -7.06 -4.49
C PHE A 311 10.08 -6.70 -5.51
N LYS A 312 9.71 -6.08 -6.63
CA LYS A 312 10.66 -5.74 -7.70
C LYS A 312 11.13 -4.30 -7.54
N LYS A 313 12.44 -4.08 -7.73
CA LYS A 313 13.06 -2.76 -7.67
C LYS A 313 13.69 -2.38 -9.00
N PHE A 314 13.24 -1.27 -9.57
CA PHE A 314 13.83 -0.66 -10.76
C PHE A 314 14.49 0.66 -10.40
N ILE A 315 15.68 0.90 -10.94
CA ILE A 315 16.45 2.12 -10.71
C ILE A 315 16.54 2.88 -12.02
N HIS A 316 16.03 4.10 -12.01
CA HIS A 316 16.09 5.08 -13.08
C HIS A 316 17.24 6.04 -12.76
N GLU A 317 18.36 5.94 -13.46
CA GLU A 317 19.56 6.75 -13.20
C GLU A 317 19.80 7.76 -14.31
N THR A 318 20.06 9.01 -13.94
CA THR A 318 20.41 10.07 -14.88
C THR A 318 21.80 9.81 -15.47
N VAL A 319 21.88 9.82 -16.80
CA VAL A 319 23.17 9.76 -17.51
C VAL A 319 24.02 10.98 -17.15
N THR A 320 25.32 10.78 -16.96
CA THR A 320 26.26 11.80 -16.42
C THR A 320 26.14 13.17 -17.07
N GLU A 321 25.97 13.24 -18.39
CA GLU A 321 25.83 14.48 -19.16
C GLU A 321 24.58 15.31 -18.83
N TYR A 322 23.59 14.70 -18.16
CA TYR A 322 22.28 15.29 -17.89
C TYR A 322 22.00 15.52 -16.40
N LYS A 323 22.97 15.27 -15.49
CA LYS A 323 22.77 15.36 -14.03
C LYS A 323 22.36 16.74 -13.51
N ASP A 324 22.74 17.80 -14.22
CA ASP A 324 22.43 19.19 -13.84
C ASP A 324 21.12 19.70 -14.46
N LYS A 325 20.38 18.86 -15.18
CA LYS A 325 19.13 19.24 -15.84
C LYS A 325 17.96 19.19 -14.88
N SER A 326 17.06 20.16 -15.02
CA SER A 326 15.81 20.16 -14.26
C SER A 326 15.03 18.89 -14.57
N SER A 327 14.39 18.32 -13.55
CA SER A 327 13.77 17.00 -13.63
C SER A 327 12.29 17.02 -13.27
N GLU A 328 11.49 16.20 -13.95
CA GLU A 328 10.08 15.96 -13.69
C GLU A 328 9.83 14.46 -13.56
N VAL A 329 8.95 14.07 -12.64
CA VAL A 329 8.56 12.68 -12.43
C VAL A 329 7.14 12.48 -12.95
N LEU A 330 6.98 11.48 -13.82
CA LEU A 330 5.74 11.16 -14.50
C LEU A 330 5.30 9.74 -14.12
N TYR A 331 3.99 9.58 -13.92
CA TYR A 331 3.33 8.28 -13.80
C TYR A 331 2.14 8.25 -14.76
N ASN A 332 2.10 7.28 -15.68
CA ASN A 332 1.07 7.18 -16.73
C ASN A 332 0.91 8.49 -17.53
N GLY A 333 2.05 9.13 -17.84
CA GLY A 333 2.10 10.39 -18.61
C GLY A 333 1.62 11.64 -17.86
N LYS A 334 1.28 11.54 -16.56
CA LYS A 334 0.89 12.68 -15.73
C LYS A 334 2.00 13.04 -14.75
N THR A 335 2.19 14.34 -14.50
CA THR A 335 3.11 14.83 -13.47
C THR A 335 2.73 14.28 -12.10
N LEU A 336 3.70 13.71 -11.41
CA LEU A 336 3.54 13.19 -10.06
C LEU A 336 3.43 14.35 -9.06
N VAL A 337 2.35 14.35 -8.30
CA VAL A 337 2.11 15.31 -7.23
C VAL A 337 2.23 14.64 -5.87
N VAL A 338 2.77 15.38 -4.91
CA VAL A 338 3.03 14.90 -3.55
C VAL A 338 2.37 15.81 -2.52
N LYS A 339 1.98 15.21 -1.40
CA LYS A 339 1.47 15.92 -0.22
C LYS A 339 2.59 16.06 0.80
N ASN A 340 3.00 17.29 1.07
CA ASN A 340 4.03 17.58 2.07
C ASN A 340 3.39 17.68 3.47
N LYS A 341 3.90 16.90 4.43
CA LYS A 341 3.42 16.90 5.83
C LYS A 341 3.94 18.09 6.66
N THR A 342 5.07 18.69 6.31
CA THR A 342 5.67 19.78 7.09
C THR A 342 5.12 21.17 6.75
N GLU A 343 4.52 21.36 5.57
CA GLU A 343 3.95 22.64 5.12
C GLU A 343 2.47 22.50 4.76
N LYS A 344 1.58 22.67 5.77
CA LYS A 344 0.14 22.95 5.59
C LYS A 344 -0.67 21.97 4.72
N ASN A 345 -0.25 20.71 4.55
CA ASN A 345 -0.96 19.72 3.72
C ASN A 345 -1.16 20.17 2.25
N ILE A 346 -0.21 20.91 1.69
CA ILE A 346 -0.29 21.38 0.29
C ILE A 346 0.07 20.24 -0.67
N ILE A 347 -0.72 20.10 -1.74
CA ILE A 347 -0.42 19.22 -2.87
C ILE A 347 0.39 20.04 -3.88
N GLN A 348 1.59 19.57 -4.22
CA GLN A 348 2.48 20.23 -5.18
C GLN A 348 3.21 19.21 -6.07
N LYS A 349 3.82 19.67 -7.17
CA LYS A 349 4.57 18.75 -8.03
C LYS A 349 5.85 18.32 -7.31
N LEU A 350 6.22 17.05 -7.47
CA LEU A 350 7.48 16.54 -6.91
C LEU A 350 8.71 17.33 -7.40
N SER A 351 8.66 17.79 -8.65
CA SER A 351 9.69 18.65 -9.26
C SER A 351 9.91 19.97 -8.53
N ASP A 352 8.89 20.49 -7.85
CA ASP A 352 8.93 21.80 -7.19
C ASP A 352 9.67 21.73 -5.84
N LEU A 353 9.88 20.51 -5.30
CA LEU A 353 10.60 20.29 -4.05
C LEU A 353 12.12 20.29 -4.24
N LYS A 354 12.61 19.73 -5.34
CA LYS A 354 14.03 19.57 -5.64
C LYS A 354 14.21 19.50 -7.17
N GLY A 355 14.76 20.56 -7.75
CA GLY A 355 14.79 20.74 -9.20
C GLY A 355 15.61 19.73 -10.00
N THR A 356 16.51 18.96 -9.40
CA THR A 356 17.41 18.00 -10.10
C THR A 356 17.48 16.64 -9.38
N PHE A 357 17.30 15.54 -10.12
CA PHE A 357 17.37 14.18 -9.59
C PHE A 357 18.52 13.39 -10.23
N THR A 358 19.26 12.66 -9.40
CA THR A 358 20.36 11.78 -9.85
C THR A 358 19.84 10.38 -10.14
N SER A 359 18.94 9.87 -9.30
CA SER A 359 18.24 8.62 -9.56
C SER A 359 16.90 8.53 -8.83
N ILE A 360 16.02 7.67 -9.34
CA ILE A 360 14.77 7.30 -8.71
C ILE A 360 14.70 5.78 -8.65
N CYS A 361 14.59 5.22 -7.45
CA CYS A 361 14.26 3.80 -7.29
C CYS A 361 12.75 3.65 -7.17
N VAL A 362 12.17 2.71 -7.92
CA VAL A 362 10.73 2.43 -7.95
C VAL A 362 10.52 0.99 -7.51
N PHE A 363 9.66 0.80 -6.52
CA PHE A 363 9.31 -0.51 -5.98
C PHE A 363 7.91 -0.90 -6.43
N PHE A 364 7.79 -2.09 -7.00
CA PHE A 364 6.55 -2.64 -7.55
C PHE A 364 6.05 -3.81 -6.73
N GLY A 365 4.72 -3.96 -6.70
CA GLY A 365 4.03 -4.99 -5.94
C GLY A 365 4.35 -6.41 -6.38
N THR A 366 4.17 -7.35 -5.45
CA THR A 366 4.28 -8.79 -5.69
C THR A 366 3.04 -9.37 -6.37
N LYS A 367 1.88 -8.73 -6.19
CA LYS A 367 0.60 -9.15 -6.78
C LYS A 367 0.35 -8.56 -8.17
N ASP A 368 0.58 -7.25 -8.31
CA ASP A 368 0.55 -6.54 -9.58
C ASP A 368 1.85 -5.76 -9.75
N ASP A 369 2.70 -6.26 -10.64
CA ASP A 369 4.01 -5.68 -10.90
C ASP A 369 3.95 -4.43 -11.80
N ASN A 370 2.75 -3.98 -12.22
CA ASN A 370 2.55 -2.75 -12.99
C ASN A 370 2.20 -1.55 -12.09
N ILE A 371 1.91 -1.81 -10.81
CA ILE A 371 1.59 -0.76 -9.85
C ILE A 371 2.86 -0.41 -9.04
N PRO A 372 3.43 0.80 -9.23
CA PRO A 372 4.47 1.28 -8.34
C PRO A 372 3.84 1.59 -6.98
N LEU A 373 4.43 1.06 -5.92
CA LEU A 373 3.98 1.22 -4.54
C LEU A 373 4.74 2.35 -3.84
N LEU A 374 6.04 2.42 -4.07
CA LEU A 374 6.96 3.30 -3.38
C LEU A 374 8.02 3.82 -4.34
N ILE A 375 8.37 5.10 -4.21
CA ILE A 375 9.50 5.70 -4.91
C ILE A 375 10.51 6.29 -3.92
N GLN A 376 11.79 6.06 -4.19
CA GLN A 376 12.90 6.68 -3.49
C GLN A 376 13.59 7.64 -4.44
N VAL A 377 13.53 8.92 -4.11
CA VAL A 377 14.09 10.00 -4.92
C VAL A 377 15.44 10.39 -4.33
N ILE A 378 16.49 10.28 -5.15
CA ILE A 378 17.85 10.67 -4.79
C ILE A 378 18.20 11.95 -5.58
N ASN A 379 18.54 13.02 -4.86
CA ASN A 379 18.90 14.29 -5.48
C ASN A 379 20.42 14.42 -5.70
N SER A 380 20.85 15.53 -6.29
CA SER A 380 22.27 15.84 -6.53
C SER A 380 23.11 15.93 -5.24
N ASN A 381 22.48 16.20 -4.09
CA ASN A 381 23.13 16.27 -2.78
C ASN A 381 23.10 14.92 -2.06
N THR A 382 22.72 13.82 -2.74
CA THR A 382 22.57 12.47 -2.18
C THR A 382 21.52 12.33 -1.08
N ASP A 383 20.66 13.33 -0.91
CA ASP A 383 19.55 13.29 0.03
C ASP A 383 18.41 12.43 -0.53
N ILE A 384 17.96 11.47 0.28
CA ILE A 384 17.00 10.43 -0.07
C ILE A 384 15.66 10.78 0.54
N LYS A 385 14.62 10.86 -0.30
CA LYS A 385 13.24 11.01 0.14
C LYS A 385 12.38 9.86 -0.36
N ASN A 386 11.52 9.32 0.50
CA ASN A 386 10.62 8.23 0.16
C ASN A 386 9.19 8.75 0.00
N TYR A 387 8.49 8.26 -1.02
CA TYR A 387 7.08 8.56 -1.24
C TYR A 387 6.29 7.29 -1.53
N ILE A 388 5.11 7.18 -0.93
CA ILE A 388 4.20 6.04 -1.09
C ILE A 388 2.96 6.42 -1.88
N LYS A 389 2.41 5.47 -2.63
CA LYS A 389 1.16 5.63 -3.35
C LYS A 389 -0.02 5.63 -2.36
N ASN A 390 -0.93 6.59 -2.50
CA ASN A 390 -2.19 6.62 -1.78
C ASN A 390 -3.33 6.15 -2.70
N ASN A 391 -4.26 5.33 -2.18
CA ASN A 391 -5.38 4.77 -2.95
C ASN A 391 -6.52 5.77 -3.18
N ASP A 392 -6.78 6.65 -2.20
CA ASP A 392 -8.00 7.47 -2.15
C ASP A 392 -7.86 8.78 -2.93
N VAL A 393 -6.65 9.10 -3.41
CA VAL A 393 -6.29 10.42 -3.93
C VAL A 393 -5.16 10.34 -4.94
N ASN A 394 -5.23 11.15 -6.00
CA ASN A 394 -4.25 11.20 -7.10
C ASN A 394 -2.86 11.78 -6.70
N PHE A 395 -2.43 11.64 -5.44
CA PHE A 395 -1.14 12.14 -4.95
C PHE A 395 -0.37 11.06 -4.18
N TRP A 396 0.92 11.30 -4.01
CA TRP A 396 1.82 10.47 -3.22
C TRP A 396 2.15 11.14 -1.89
N GLU A 397 2.45 10.34 -0.87
CA GLU A 397 2.74 10.84 0.48
C GLU A 397 4.19 10.64 0.87
N GLU A 398 4.82 11.67 1.41
CA GLU A 398 6.18 11.56 1.97
C GLU A 398 6.15 10.71 3.24
N VAL A 399 7.11 9.79 3.34
CA VAL A 399 7.28 8.90 4.50
C VAL A 399 8.75 8.78 4.88
N GLU A 400 9.00 8.70 6.19
CA GLU A 400 10.31 8.38 6.73
C GLU A 400 10.45 6.85 6.84
N ILE A 401 11.55 6.32 6.34
CA ILE A 401 11.90 4.90 6.43
C ILE A 401 13.25 4.85 7.10
N GLN A 402 13.31 4.21 8.26
CA GLN A 402 14.55 4.06 9.01
C GLN A 402 15.48 3.09 8.28
N VAL A 403 16.78 3.36 8.34
CA VAL A 403 17.81 2.49 7.76
C VAL A 403 17.99 1.30 8.70
N SER A 404 17.65 0.10 8.26
CA SER A 404 17.85 -1.16 9.01
C SER A 404 18.72 -2.14 8.22
N GLU A 405 19.47 -2.99 8.92
CA GLU A 405 20.46 -3.92 8.35
C GLU A 405 19.85 -4.93 7.35
N GLU A 406 18.54 -5.20 7.45
CA GLU A 406 17.83 -6.21 6.66
C GLU A 406 16.67 -5.61 5.81
N ASN A 407 16.63 -4.29 5.61
CA ASN A 407 15.51 -3.60 4.93
C ASN A 407 14.12 -3.87 5.56
N ILE A 408 14.04 -4.26 6.85
CA ILE A 408 12.78 -4.64 7.51
C ILE A 408 11.74 -3.52 7.45
N ASP A 409 12.16 -2.28 7.72
CA ASP A 409 11.24 -1.13 7.71
C ASP A 409 10.70 -0.84 6.30
N LEU A 410 11.56 -0.97 5.29
CA LEU A 410 11.17 -0.85 3.89
C LEU A 410 10.18 -1.95 3.51
N LEU A 411 10.44 -3.20 3.91
CA LEU A 411 9.58 -4.34 3.62
C LEU A 411 8.21 -4.19 4.30
N ASN A 412 8.19 -3.79 5.57
CA ASN A 412 6.96 -3.48 6.31
C ASN A 412 6.15 -2.38 5.60
N LYS A 413 6.82 -1.33 5.13
CA LYS A 413 6.15 -0.26 4.39
C LYS A 413 5.61 -0.71 3.04
N LEU A 414 6.35 -1.53 2.29
CA LEU A 414 5.89 -2.09 1.02
C LEU A 414 4.67 -2.99 1.20
N ASN A 415 4.69 -3.87 2.20
CA ASN A 415 3.55 -4.71 2.56
C ASN A 415 2.32 -3.87 2.94
N GLU A 416 2.50 -2.85 3.79
CA GLU A 416 1.42 -1.94 4.20
C GLU A 416 0.81 -1.20 3.02
N VAL A 417 1.63 -0.65 2.12
CA VAL A 417 1.14 0.08 0.95
C VAL A 417 0.43 -0.86 -0.03
N GLN A 418 0.99 -2.05 -0.29
CA GLN A 418 0.31 -3.03 -1.13
C GLN A 418 -1.06 -3.41 -0.56
N ALA A 419 -1.16 -3.59 0.75
CA ALA A 419 -2.40 -3.92 1.43
C ALA A 419 -3.41 -2.75 1.45
N SER A 420 -2.94 -1.50 1.59
CA SER A 420 -3.81 -0.32 1.63
C SER A 420 -4.42 0.03 0.28
N ILE A 421 -3.72 -0.27 -0.81
CA ILE A 421 -4.27 -0.08 -2.18
C ILE A 421 -5.12 -1.27 -2.66
N SER A 422 -5.06 -2.40 -1.95
CA SER A 422 -5.85 -3.60 -2.26
C SER A 422 -7.30 -3.44 -1.83
N LYS A 423 -8.21 -4.19 -2.47
CA LYS A 423 -9.56 -4.38 -1.91
C LYS A 423 -9.43 -5.11 -0.56
N SER A 424 -10.36 -4.92 0.36
CA SER A 424 -10.28 -5.60 1.66
C SER A 424 -11.62 -6.05 2.22
N VAL A 425 -11.59 -7.07 3.06
CA VAL A 425 -12.73 -7.58 3.84
C VAL A 425 -12.38 -7.48 5.32
N SER A 426 -13.23 -6.81 6.08
CA SER A 426 -13.13 -6.69 7.53
C SER A 426 -13.89 -7.83 8.21
N ILE A 427 -13.24 -8.45 9.19
CA ILE A 427 -13.71 -9.64 9.90
C ILE A 427 -13.64 -9.36 11.40
N LEU A 428 -14.74 -9.61 12.13
CA LEU A 428 -14.74 -9.58 13.59
C LEU A 428 -14.39 -10.98 14.09
N ILE A 429 -13.34 -11.11 14.89
CA ILE A 429 -12.89 -12.42 15.38
C ILE A 429 -13.34 -12.71 16.81
N ASP A 430 -13.85 -11.71 17.53
CA ASP A 430 -14.29 -11.79 18.93
C ASP A 430 -15.79 -12.10 19.06
N THR A 431 -16.45 -12.51 17.97
CA THR A 431 -17.89 -12.83 17.94
C THR A 431 -18.13 -14.31 17.66
N LYS A 432 -19.11 -14.87 18.37
CA LYS A 432 -19.66 -16.22 18.14
C LYS A 432 -20.96 -16.19 17.33
N ASP A 433 -21.48 -14.99 17.07
CA ASP A 433 -22.75 -14.75 16.35
C ASP A 433 -22.51 -14.14 14.98
N ASN A 434 -23.50 -14.31 14.08
CA ASN A 434 -23.57 -13.66 12.77
C ASN A 434 -23.41 -12.14 12.90
N TYR A 435 -22.70 -11.53 11.96
CA TYR A 435 -22.53 -10.08 11.90
C TYR A 435 -22.53 -9.59 10.46
N GLY A 436 -22.92 -8.34 10.28
CA GLY A 436 -22.98 -7.70 8.96
C GLY A 436 -22.48 -6.27 8.99
N LEU A 437 -22.82 -5.52 7.95
CA LEU A 437 -22.35 -4.14 7.77
C LEU A 437 -22.67 -3.22 8.96
N SER A 438 -23.78 -3.43 9.67
CA SER A 438 -24.15 -2.61 10.84
C SER A 438 -23.15 -2.67 11.99
N GLU A 439 -22.50 -3.82 12.20
CA GLU A 439 -21.46 -3.97 13.21
C GLU A 439 -20.12 -3.42 12.70
N LEU A 440 -19.79 -3.70 11.43
CA LEU A 440 -18.55 -3.25 10.82
C LEU A 440 -18.47 -1.72 10.65
N GLN A 441 -19.61 -1.06 10.39
CA GLN A 441 -19.69 0.41 10.32
C GLN A 441 -19.33 1.11 11.64
N LYS A 442 -19.30 0.39 12.76
CA LYS A 442 -18.86 0.92 14.06
C LYS A 442 -17.32 0.96 14.16
N ILE A 443 -16.58 0.31 13.26
CA ILE A 443 -15.12 0.35 13.23
C ILE A 443 -14.66 1.75 12.77
N PRO A 444 -13.80 2.44 13.53
CA PRO A 444 -13.30 3.76 13.15
C PRO A 444 -12.58 3.74 11.79
N GLY A 445 -12.94 4.66 10.90
CA GLY A 445 -12.33 4.75 9.57
C GLY A 445 -12.73 3.64 8.59
N PHE A 446 -13.69 2.77 8.97
CA PHE A 446 -14.21 1.76 8.06
C PHE A 446 -14.95 2.40 6.89
N SER A 447 -14.53 2.03 5.69
CA SER A 447 -15.22 2.29 4.44
C SER A 447 -15.63 0.97 3.81
N VAL A 448 -16.87 0.87 3.34
CA VAL A 448 -17.36 -0.34 2.70
C VAL A 448 -16.59 -0.52 1.39
N SER A 449 -15.72 -1.53 1.36
CA SER A 449 -15.08 -1.97 0.11
C SER A 449 -16.12 -2.69 -0.76
N GLY A 450 -16.02 -2.58 -2.09
CA GLY A 450 -16.87 -3.34 -3.01
C GLY A 450 -16.76 -4.87 -2.86
N SER A 451 -15.72 -5.35 -2.15
CA SER A 451 -15.56 -6.76 -1.80
C SER A 451 -16.15 -7.15 -0.45
N GLN A 452 -16.66 -6.23 0.38
CA GLN A 452 -17.17 -6.59 1.71
C GLN A 452 -18.50 -7.36 1.59
N PRO A 453 -18.61 -8.59 2.15
CA PRO A 453 -19.89 -9.28 2.31
C PRO A 453 -20.92 -8.45 3.08
N GLU A 454 -22.20 -8.54 2.69
CA GLU A 454 -23.30 -7.91 3.45
C GLU A 454 -23.42 -8.49 4.87
N ASN A 455 -23.32 -9.82 4.97
CA ASN A 455 -23.35 -10.59 6.20
C ASN A 455 -22.26 -11.66 6.17
N ILE A 456 -21.65 -11.92 7.32
CA ILE A 456 -20.76 -13.05 7.58
C ILE A 456 -21.49 -14.01 8.51
N GLU A 457 -21.75 -15.20 8.02
CA GLU A 457 -22.38 -16.27 8.80
C GLU A 457 -21.35 -16.94 9.69
N VAL A 458 -21.68 -17.03 10.98
CA VAL A 458 -20.89 -17.65 12.03
C VAL A 458 -21.64 -18.85 12.57
N SER A 459 -20.99 -20.02 12.58
CA SER A 459 -21.57 -21.25 13.10
C SER A 459 -20.54 -22.09 13.85
N GLU A 460 -20.98 -22.79 14.89
CA GLU A 460 -20.09 -23.70 15.62
C GLU A 460 -19.66 -24.86 14.71
N ASN A 461 -18.36 -25.16 14.71
CA ASN A 461 -17.76 -26.29 14.01
C ASN A 461 -17.96 -27.59 14.79
N THR A 462 -19.14 -28.18 14.67
CA THR A 462 -19.49 -29.44 15.35
C THR A 462 -18.73 -30.66 14.85
N SER A 463 -17.99 -30.59 13.74
CA SER A 463 -17.18 -31.72 13.26
C SER A 463 -15.84 -31.88 13.99
N LEU A 464 -15.53 -31.02 14.96
CA LEU A 464 -14.27 -31.04 15.73
C LEU A 464 -14.45 -31.59 17.16
N ASP A 465 -15.05 -32.78 17.29
CA ASP A 465 -15.29 -33.42 18.61
C ASP A 465 -14.00 -33.69 19.41
N CYS A 466 -12.86 -33.87 18.72
CA CYS A 466 -11.58 -34.13 19.36
C CYS A 466 -11.09 -32.99 20.27
N ILE A 467 -11.44 -31.73 19.96
CA ILE A 467 -11.10 -30.57 20.79
C ILE A 467 -12.26 -30.19 21.72
N LYS A 468 -13.52 -30.42 21.29
CA LYS A 468 -14.72 -30.12 22.09
C LYS A 468 -14.75 -30.88 23.41
N ASN A 469 -14.40 -32.17 23.37
CA ASN A 469 -14.28 -33.01 24.57
C ASN A 469 -13.16 -32.56 25.53
N LYS A 470 -12.32 -31.61 25.13
CA LYS A 470 -11.24 -31.01 25.94
C LYS A 470 -11.55 -29.57 26.36
N GLY A 471 -12.75 -29.07 26.08
CA GLY A 471 -13.23 -27.73 26.48
C GLY A 471 -12.99 -26.64 25.44
N PHE A 472 -12.44 -26.96 24.26
CA PHE A 472 -12.23 -25.98 23.19
C PHE A 472 -13.42 -25.91 22.25
N GLU A 473 -13.71 -24.72 21.77
CA GLU A 473 -14.76 -24.46 20.78
C GLU A 473 -14.13 -23.88 19.51
N CYS A 474 -14.77 -24.13 18.36
CA CYS A 474 -14.34 -23.57 17.08
C CYS A 474 -15.56 -23.02 16.35
N TYR A 475 -15.48 -21.79 15.85
CA TYR A 475 -16.53 -21.13 15.07
C TYR A 475 -16.05 -20.86 13.65
N LYS A 476 -16.86 -21.27 12.67
CA LYS A 476 -16.65 -21.05 11.23
C LYS A 476 -17.27 -19.72 10.83
N HIS A 477 -16.48 -18.84 10.26
CA HIS A 477 -16.90 -17.60 9.62
C HIS A 477 -16.89 -17.79 8.11
N THR A 478 -18.04 -17.61 7.45
CA THR A 478 -18.21 -17.90 6.02
C THR A 478 -18.18 -16.63 5.18
N LEU A 479 -17.33 -16.61 4.16
CA LEU A 479 -17.05 -15.50 3.24
C LEU A 479 -17.67 -15.69 1.85
N SER A 480 -18.64 -16.62 1.72
CA SER A 480 -19.17 -17.15 0.45
C SER A 480 -19.70 -16.13 -0.55
N SER A 481 -20.07 -14.91 -0.14
CA SER A 481 -20.48 -13.87 -1.10
C SER A 481 -19.33 -13.33 -1.97
N LEU A 482 -18.07 -13.65 -1.66
CA LEU A 482 -16.88 -13.28 -2.44
C LEU A 482 -16.65 -14.18 -3.68
N SER A 483 -17.27 -15.37 -3.72
CA SER A 483 -17.08 -16.30 -4.84
C SER A 483 -17.83 -15.89 -6.10
N ASP A 484 -18.90 -15.09 -5.93
CA ASP A 484 -19.89 -14.78 -6.97
C ASP A 484 -19.70 -13.40 -7.60
N SER A 485 -18.95 -12.50 -6.96
CA SER A 485 -18.59 -11.19 -7.50
C SER A 485 -17.26 -11.23 -8.25
N ASP A 486 -17.28 -10.80 -9.51
CA ASP A 486 -16.17 -10.61 -10.46
C ASP A 486 -15.59 -11.88 -11.12
N SER A 487 -16.17 -12.23 -12.28
CA SER A 487 -15.63 -13.19 -13.25
C SER A 487 -14.50 -12.65 -14.13
N SER A 488 -13.84 -11.53 -13.76
CA SER A 488 -12.90 -10.84 -14.66
C SER A 488 -11.65 -10.22 -14.03
N SER A 489 -11.37 -10.44 -12.74
CA SER A 489 -10.10 -10.07 -12.12
C SER A 489 -9.60 -11.19 -11.22
N SER A 490 -8.30 -11.41 -11.16
CA SER A 490 -7.66 -12.32 -10.23
C SER A 490 -8.10 -12.02 -8.78
N ASN A 491 -9.04 -12.79 -8.23
CA ASN A 491 -9.57 -12.62 -6.86
C ASN A 491 -8.53 -12.81 -5.73
N ASN A 492 -7.22 -12.90 -6.04
CA ASN A 492 -6.13 -12.95 -5.07
C ASN A 492 -5.76 -11.54 -4.52
N ASP A 493 -6.45 -10.49 -4.95
CA ASP A 493 -6.18 -9.10 -4.59
C ASP A 493 -7.04 -8.55 -3.45
N VAL A 494 -7.83 -9.40 -2.79
CA VAL A 494 -8.61 -9.02 -1.60
C VAL A 494 -7.84 -9.36 -0.33
N VAL A 495 -7.58 -8.38 0.52
CA VAL A 495 -6.90 -8.53 1.82
C VAL A 495 -7.91 -8.77 2.93
N LEU A 496 -7.67 -9.77 3.78
CA LEU A 496 -8.45 -10.00 4.99
C LEU A 496 -7.88 -9.18 6.15
N LYS A 497 -8.73 -8.35 6.76
CA LYS A 497 -8.41 -7.52 7.93
C LYS A 497 -9.22 -8.00 9.12
N PHE A 498 -8.52 -8.36 10.19
CA PHE A 498 -9.15 -8.92 11.40
C PHE A 498 -9.26 -7.85 12.47
N PHE A 499 -10.42 -7.78 13.12
CA PHE A 499 -10.74 -6.78 14.11
C PHE A 499 -11.29 -7.42 15.38
N MET A 500 -11.06 -6.74 16.51
CA MET A 500 -11.65 -7.05 17.81
C MET A 500 -12.17 -5.77 18.47
N LYS A 501 -13.18 -5.89 19.32
CA LYS A 501 -13.66 -4.80 20.17
C LYS A 501 -12.69 -4.59 21.34
N ILE A 502 -12.42 -3.32 21.68
CA ILE A 502 -11.45 -2.94 22.73
C ILE A 502 -11.98 -1.95 23.77
N TYR A 503 -13.14 -1.33 23.56
CA TYR A 503 -13.74 -0.42 24.56
C TYR A 503 -15.18 -0.12 24.21
N LYS A 504 -16.07 -0.04 25.20
CA LYS A 504 -17.41 0.55 25.08
C LYS A 504 -17.46 1.68 26.08
N ASP A 505 -17.41 2.93 25.61
CA ASP A 505 -17.67 4.08 26.49
C ASP A 505 -19.17 4.16 26.75
N GLU A 506 -19.60 4.06 28.01
CA GLU A 506 -21.02 4.23 28.34
C GLU A 506 -21.49 5.69 28.16
N SER A 507 -20.57 6.66 28.21
CA SER A 507 -20.89 8.09 28.06
C SER A 507 -20.98 8.55 26.60
N ILE A 508 -20.29 7.83 25.69
CA ILE A 508 -20.28 8.07 24.26
C ILE A 508 -20.55 6.71 23.62
N ASN A 509 -21.82 6.37 23.38
CA ASN A 509 -22.34 5.09 22.88
C ASN A 509 -21.65 4.61 21.57
N SER A 510 -20.36 4.27 21.65
CA SER A 510 -19.44 4.03 20.55
C SER A 510 -18.41 3.00 21.02
N SER A 511 -18.47 1.82 20.39
CA SER A 511 -17.47 0.79 20.58
C SER A 511 -16.20 1.17 19.82
N LYS A 512 -15.04 1.09 20.47
CA LYS A 512 -13.73 1.16 19.80
C LYS A 512 -13.32 -0.23 19.35
N TYR A 513 -12.73 -0.30 18.16
CA TYR A 513 -12.20 -1.52 17.56
C TYR A 513 -10.69 -1.37 17.35
N THR A 514 -9.97 -2.49 17.38
CA THR A 514 -8.56 -2.58 16.97
C THR A 514 -8.40 -3.52 15.79
N GLU A 515 -7.54 -3.18 14.84
CA GLU A 515 -7.10 -4.08 13.77
C GLU A 515 -5.95 -4.95 14.31
N LEU A 516 -6.05 -6.26 14.14
CA LEU A 516 -4.98 -7.19 14.47
C LEU A 516 -3.86 -7.10 13.44
N ASN A 517 -2.64 -6.89 13.93
CA ASN A 517 -1.46 -6.96 13.08
C ASN A 517 -0.87 -8.37 13.14
N LEU A 518 -0.83 -9.02 11.98
CA LEU A 518 -0.20 -10.32 11.81
C LEU A 518 1.28 -10.11 11.47
N PHE A 519 2.16 -10.87 12.08
CA PHE A 519 3.60 -10.81 11.84
C PHE A 519 4.12 -12.16 11.36
N ASP A 520 5.35 -12.17 10.85
CA ASP A 520 6.09 -13.39 10.58
C ASP A 520 6.52 -14.10 11.88
N ILE A 521 7.17 -15.27 11.74
CA ILE A 521 7.60 -16.05 12.89
C ILE A 521 8.67 -15.35 13.75
N SER A 522 9.49 -14.49 13.14
CA SER A 522 10.45 -13.67 13.90
C SER A 522 9.76 -12.55 14.68
N GLY A 523 8.49 -12.25 14.36
CA GLY A 523 7.72 -11.18 14.94
C GLY A 523 8.21 -9.79 14.53
N LYS A 524 8.92 -9.66 13.40
CA LYS A 524 9.53 -8.42 12.91
C LYS A 524 8.80 -7.85 11.69
N THR A 525 8.32 -8.72 10.81
CA THR A 525 7.73 -8.31 9.53
C THR A 525 6.22 -8.47 9.54
N LYS A 526 5.47 -7.38 9.30
CA LYS A 526 4.00 -7.41 9.19
C LYS A 526 3.58 -8.14 7.92
N GLN A 527 2.61 -9.05 8.06
CA GLN A 527 2.03 -9.86 7.02
C GLN A 527 0.55 -9.52 6.80
N TYR A 528 0.08 -9.75 5.58
CA TYR A 528 -1.32 -9.56 5.20
C TYR A 528 -1.85 -10.84 4.54
N ILE A 529 -2.95 -11.36 5.06
CA ILE A 529 -3.61 -12.53 4.50
C ILE A 529 -4.46 -12.09 3.31
N SER A 530 -4.34 -12.81 2.20
CA SER A 530 -5.17 -12.59 1.02
C SER A 530 -6.24 -13.65 0.94
N TYR A 531 -7.46 -13.24 0.57
CA TYR A 531 -8.53 -14.17 0.26
C TYR A 531 -8.13 -15.03 -0.95
N ASN A 532 -8.32 -16.34 -0.83
CA ASN A 532 -8.09 -17.31 -1.87
C ASN A 532 -9.43 -17.91 -2.29
N LYS A 533 -9.75 -17.81 -3.58
CA LYS A 533 -11.01 -18.35 -4.12
C LYS A 533 -11.14 -19.84 -3.82
N GLY A 534 -12.28 -20.24 -3.27
CA GLY A 534 -12.55 -21.61 -2.83
C GLY A 534 -12.16 -21.89 -1.37
N PHE A 535 -11.51 -20.93 -0.69
CA PHE A 535 -11.29 -20.94 0.75
C PHE A 535 -12.18 -19.90 1.41
N ASP A 536 -13.47 -20.21 1.47
CA ASP A 536 -14.51 -19.30 1.96
C ASP A 536 -14.72 -19.38 3.47
N ILE A 537 -13.95 -20.22 4.17
CA ILE A 537 -14.12 -20.46 5.60
C ILE A 537 -12.87 -20.03 6.33
N PHE A 538 -13.10 -19.27 7.40
CA PHE A 538 -12.12 -18.96 8.41
C PHE A 538 -12.57 -19.51 9.77
N ASN A 539 -11.65 -20.02 10.58
CA ASN A 539 -11.97 -20.61 11.87
C ASN A 539 -11.38 -19.79 13.01
N VAL A 540 -12.17 -19.57 14.06
CA VAL A 540 -11.72 -18.96 15.31
C VAL A 540 -11.90 -19.95 16.46
N TYR A 541 -10.88 -20.11 17.29
CA TYR A 541 -10.86 -21.05 18.41
C TYR A 541 -10.98 -20.33 19.75
N PHE A 542 -11.79 -20.88 20.65
CA PHE A 542 -12.06 -20.39 22.00
C PHE A 542 -11.93 -21.53 23.02
N TYR A 543 -11.95 -21.21 24.31
CA TYR A 543 -11.96 -22.20 25.39
C TYR A 543 -13.06 -21.90 26.40
N GLY A 544 -14.03 -22.81 26.54
CA GLY A 544 -15.15 -22.66 27.47
C GLY A 544 -15.83 -21.28 27.39
N GLN A 545 -15.91 -20.60 28.54
CA GLN A 545 -16.46 -19.24 28.63
C GLN A 545 -15.38 -18.15 28.57
N ASP A 546 -14.11 -18.49 28.30
CA ASP A 546 -13.08 -17.49 28.05
C ASP A 546 -13.45 -16.71 26.78
N PRO A 547 -13.70 -15.38 26.88
CA PRO A 547 -14.14 -14.61 25.74
C PRO A 547 -13.03 -14.31 24.74
N ARG A 548 -11.77 -14.62 25.07
CA ARG A 548 -10.60 -14.34 24.24
C ARG A 548 -10.49 -15.35 23.10
N PRO A 549 -10.46 -14.90 21.84
CA PRO A 549 -9.97 -15.73 20.74
C PRO A 549 -8.57 -16.23 21.04
N LEU A 550 -8.37 -17.55 20.99
CA LEU A 550 -7.07 -18.17 21.22
C LEU A 550 -6.25 -18.20 19.93
N MET A 551 -6.90 -18.59 18.84
CA MET A 551 -6.23 -18.82 17.57
C MET A 551 -7.20 -18.57 16.43
N ILE A 552 -6.65 -18.04 15.34
CA ILE A 552 -7.35 -17.87 14.09
C ILE A 552 -6.71 -18.71 13.00
N CYS A 553 -7.49 -19.31 12.10
CA CYS A 553 -6.96 -20.14 11.01
C CYS A 553 -7.68 -19.90 9.68
N TYR A 554 -6.91 -19.54 8.66
CA TYR A 554 -7.34 -19.35 7.27
C TYR A 554 -6.43 -20.12 6.32
N ASN A 555 -6.97 -20.88 5.37
CA ASN A 555 -6.19 -21.50 4.29
C ASN A 555 -4.88 -22.19 4.76
N ASN A 556 -4.99 -23.09 5.75
CA ASN A 556 -3.85 -23.83 6.34
C ASN A 556 -2.78 -22.98 7.01
N ALA A 557 -3.07 -21.70 7.31
CA ALA A 557 -2.24 -20.83 8.13
C ALA A 557 -3.00 -20.44 9.40
N CYS A 558 -2.34 -20.54 10.55
CA CYS A 558 -2.92 -20.15 11.83
C CYS A 558 -2.09 -19.08 12.51
N TYR A 559 -2.74 -18.20 13.26
CA TYR A 559 -2.11 -17.13 14.02
C TYR A 559 -2.65 -17.11 15.45
N ARG A 560 -1.78 -16.74 16.38
CA ARG A 560 -2.08 -16.60 17.82
C ARG A 560 -1.54 -15.25 18.33
N PRO A 561 -2.02 -14.72 19.46
CA PRO A 561 -1.35 -13.62 20.14
C PRO A 561 0.11 -13.99 20.47
N SER A 562 1.05 -13.05 20.34
CA SER A 562 2.46 -13.31 20.67
C SER A 562 2.69 -13.49 22.17
N SER A 563 1.98 -12.70 22.97
CA SER A 563 2.02 -12.67 24.44
C SER A 563 0.67 -12.17 24.97
N ILE A 564 0.49 -12.22 26.30
CA ILE A 564 -0.68 -11.62 26.95
C ILE A 564 -0.65 -10.09 26.91
N ASP A 565 0.54 -9.49 26.94
CA ASP A 565 0.73 -8.03 26.92
C ASP A 565 0.47 -7.45 25.53
N ASP A 566 0.89 -8.15 24.47
CA ASP A 566 0.70 -7.72 23.08
C ASP A 566 -0.60 -8.27 22.47
N TYR A 567 -1.52 -8.80 23.28
CA TYR A 567 -2.70 -9.56 22.81
C TYR A 567 -3.52 -8.80 21.75
N PHE A 568 -3.68 -7.48 21.91
CA PHE A 568 -4.45 -6.63 20.99
C PHE A 568 -3.63 -6.06 19.82
N GLU A 569 -2.31 -6.25 19.81
CA GLU A 569 -1.38 -5.57 18.91
C GLU A 569 -0.67 -6.52 17.95
N LYS A 570 -0.21 -7.68 18.43
CA LYS A 570 0.73 -8.54 17.73
C LYS A 570 0.33 -10.01 17.75
N TRP A 571 0.09 -10.54 16.55
CA TRP A 571 -0.23 -11.95 16.35
C TRP A 571 0.80 -12.61 15.44
N VAL A 572 1.23 -13.83 15.77
CA VAL A 572 2.32 -14.56 15.10
C VAL A 572 1.84 -15.93 14.62
N PRO A 573 2.46 -16.51 13.58
CA PRO A 573 2.04 -17.79 13.03
C PRO A 573 2.24 -18.94 14.03
N VAL A 574 1.36 -19.93 13.94
CA VAL A 574 1.49 -21.22 14.62
C VAL A 574 1.99 -22.25 13.61
N ASN A 575 3.18 -22.81 13.87
CA ASN A 575 3.79 -23.79 12.99
C ASN A 575 3.19 -25.19 13.18
N GLY A 576 3.20 -25.99 12.12
CA GLY A 576 2.94 -27.43 12.19
C GLY A 576 1.47 -27.85 12.10
N ILE A 577 0.53 -26.92 11.92
CA ILE A 577 -0.89 -27.22 11.72
C ILE A 577 -1.18 -27.22 10.21
N ASP A 578 -1.23 -28.41 9.60
CA ASP A 578 -1.45 -28.61 8.17
C ASP A 578 -2.85 -29.15 7.80
N LYS A 579 -3.55 -29.74 8.78
CA LYS A 579 -4.95 -30.21 8.64
C LYS A 579 -5.81 -29.68 9.79
N PHE A 580 -7.07 -29.35 9.50
CA PHE A 580 -8.07 -28.91 10.48
C PHE A 580 -9.21 -29.92 10.65
N ASN A 581 -8.86 -31.19 10.83
CA ASN A 581 -9.80 -32.26 11.07
C ASN A 581 -9.37 -33.14 12.25
N CYS A 582 -10.30 -33.96 12.74
CA CYS A 582 -10.06 -34.94 13.79
C CYS A 582 -9.73 -36.35 13.24
N GLU A 583 -9.46 -36.48 11.94
CA GLU A 583 -9.29 -37.79 11.28
C GLU A 583 -7.95 -38.46 11.60
N ASP A 584 -6.93 -37.66 11.89
CA ASP A 584 -5.72 -38.06 12.59
C ASP A 584 -5.80 -37.35 13.96
N SER A 585 -5.48 -38.02 15.07
CA SER A 585 -5.42 -37.37 16.39
C SER A 585 -4.48 -36.17 16.30
N ASN A 586 -5.03 -34.98 16.07
CA ASN A 586 -4.26 -33.80 15.71
C ASN A 586 -3.70 -33.18 17.00
N GLU A 587 -2.83 -33.96 17.65
CA GLU A 587 -2.16 -33.64 18.91
C GLU A 587 -1.48 -32.28 18.79
N ILE A 588 -1.00 -31.91 17.59
CA ILE A 588 -0.42 -30.60 17.28
C ILE A 588 -1.42 -29.46 17.44
N LEU A 589 -2.64 -29.59 16.91
CA LEU A 589 -3.69 -28.57 17.09
C LEU A 589 -4.05 -28.41 18.57
N LEU A 590 -4.29 -29.54 19.25
CA LEU A 590 -4.66 -29.54 20.67
C LEU A 590 -3.54 -28.98 21.56
N ASP A 591 -2.29 -29.36 21.31
CA ASP A 591 -1.11 -28.85 22.01
C ASP A 591 -0.89 -27.37 21.75
N SER A 592 -1.12 -26.91 20.51
CA SER A 592 -1.03 -25.48 20.17
C SER A 592 -2.05 -24.67 20.96
N LEU A 593 -3.32 -25.13 21.00
CA LEU A 593 -4.39 -24.48 21.76
C LEU A 593 -4.09 -24.46 23.26
N ARG A 594 -3.59 -25.57 23.82
CA ARG A 594 -3.17 -25.66 25.23
C ARG A 594 -1.98 -24.76 25.54
N SER A 595 -0.99 -24.71 24.65
CA SER A 595 0.17 -23.83 24.81
C SER A 595 -0.23 -22.35 24.83
N ILE A 596 -1.18 -21.95 23.99
CA ILE A 596 -1.73 -20.59 23.99
C ILE A 596 -2.45 -20.34 25.32
N LEU A 597 -3.34 -21.24 25.72
CA LEU A 597 -4.12 -21.10 26.95
C LEU A 597 -3.23 -21.05 28.20
N TYR A 598 -2.15 -21.83 28.24
CA TYR A 598 -1.11 -21.80 29.27
C TYR A 598 -0.49 -20.41 29.39
N SER A 599 -0.10 -19.79 28.26
CA SER A 599 0.53 -18.46 28.24
C SER A 599 -0.43 -17.32 28.57
N LEU A 600 -1.73 -17.46 28.26
CA LEU A 600 -2.73 -16.41 28.47
C LEU A 600 -3.33 -16.40 29.89
N ASN A 601 -3.00 -17.38 30.73
CA ASN A 601 -3.53 -17.47 32.09
C ASN A 601 -2.42 -17.60 33.14
N PRO A 602 -1.50 -16.63 33.26
CA PRO A 602 -0.38 -16.75 34.18
C PRO A 602 -0.84 -16.65 35.65
N VAL A 603 -0.24 -17.45 36.51
CA VAL A 603 -0.34 -17.39 37.97
C VAL A 603 0.85 -16.61 38.51
N GLN A 604 0.58 -15.45 39.10
CA GLN A 604 1.60 -14.56 39.66
C GLN A 604 1.79 -14.86 41.15
N LEU A 605 2.89 -15.53 41.49
CA LEU A 605 3.19 -15.96 42.86
C LEU A 605 3.55 -14.78 43.78
N ASN A 606 4.17 -13.73 43.23
CA ASN A 606 4.60 -12.52 43.97
C ASN A 606 3.46 -11.52 44.23
N HIS A 607 2.19 -11.92 44.02
CA HIS A 607 1.06 -11.04 44.26
C HIS A 607 0.81 -10.86 45.77
N GLN A 608 1.02 -9.65 46.28
CA GLN A 608 0.85 -9.32 47.69
C GLN A 608 -0.61 -9.01 48.04
N ILE A 609 -1.02 -9.36 49.26
CA ILE A 609 -2.35 -9.02 49.79
C ILE A 609 -2.21 -7.86 50.78
N GLU A 610 -2.96 -6.78 50.56
CA GLU A 610 -2.98 -5.60 51.46
C GLU A 610 -3.63 -5.89 52.84
N SER A 611 -4.43 -6.95 52.95
CA SER A 611 -5.15 -7.38 54.16
C SER A 611 -4.80 -8.81 54.55
N THR A 612 -4.35 -9.03 55.78
CA THR A 612 -3.74 -10.30 56.23
C THR A 612 -4.72 -11.47 56.41
N ALA A 613 -6.04 -11.30 56.20
CA ALA A 613 -7.05 -12.27 56.65
C ALA A 613 -8.26 -12.51 55.71
N SER A 614 -8.30 -11.98 54.50
CA SER A 614 -9.43 -12.19 53.58
C SER A 614 -8.95 -12.60 52.19
N ASP A 615 -9.78 -13.40 51.52
CA ASP A 615 -9.62 -13.67 50.09
C ASP A 615 -9.53 -12.35 49.31
N THR A 616 -8.59 -12.30 48.37
CA THR A 616 -8.52 -11.20 47.40
C THR A 616 -8.51 -11.76 45.99
N THR A 617 -8.75 -10.90 45.01
CA THR A 617 -8.69 -11.28 43.60
C THR A 617 -7.72 -10.37 42.89
N TYR A 618 -6.92 -10.94 41.99
CA TYR A 618 -6.13 -10.15 41.05
C TYR A 618 -6.51 -10.48 39.61
N THR A 619 -6.49 -9.44 38.79
CA THR A 619 -6.78 -9.53 37.37
C THR A 619 -5.51 -9.86 36.61
N THR A 620 -5.48 -10.96 35.88
CA THR A 620 -4.35 -11.34 35.02
C THR A 620 -4.43 -10.66 33.66
N HIS A 621 -5.64 -10.45 33.16
CA HIS A 621 -5.88 -9.74 31.91
C HIS A 621 -7.30 -9.15 31.89
N THR A 622 -7.45 -8.00 31.24
CA THR A 622 -8.76 -7.39 30.97
C THR A 622 -9.06 -7.50 29.49
N PHE A 623 -10.08 -8.26 29.13
CA PHE A 623 -10.56 -8.36 27.77
C PHE A 623 -11.74 -7.41 27.56
N TYR A 624 -11.69 -6.60 26.50
CA TYR A 624 -12.63 -5.50 26.28
C TYR A 624 -13.58 -5.75 25.10
N GLY A 625 -14.00 -7.01 24.91
CA GLY A 625 -14.88 -7.46 23.83
C GLY A 625 -16.28 -6.83 23.84
N THR A 626 -17.34 -7.65 23.67
CA THR A 626 -18.72 -7.14 23.75
C THR A 626 -19.03 -6.53 25.12
N GLU A 627 -18.48 -7.14 26.18
CA GLU A 627 -18.51 -6.65 27.55
C GLU A 627 -17.11 -6.70 28.16
N LYS A 628 -16.79 -5.74 29.04
CA LYS A 628 -15.52 -5.75 29.77
C LYS A 628 -15.49 -6.98 30.67
N THR A 629 -14.61 -7.92 30.35
CA THR A 629 -14.42 -9.15 31.10
C THR A 629 -13.04 -9.17 31.73
N GLU A 630 -12.99 -9.31 33.05
CA GLU A 630 -11.74 -9.41 33.81
C GLU A 630 -11.46 -10.88 34.11
N ILE A 631 -10.34 -11.39 33.63
CA ILE A 631 -9.86 -12.73 33.95
C ILE A 631 -9.18 -12.64 35.32
N LYS A 632 -9.78 -13.27 36.32
CA LYS A 632 -9.38 -13.13 37.73
C LYS A 632 -8.95 -14.45 38.35
N ILE A 633 -7.94 -14.35 39.19
CA ILE A 633 -7.51 -15.41 40.10
C ILE A 633 -7.83 -14.95 41.54
N THR A 634 -8.52 -15.80 42.27
CA THR A 634 -8.74 -15.63 43.71
C THR A 634 -7.52 -16.14 44.47
N LEU A 635 -7.04 -15.33 45.39
CA LEU A 635 -5.92 -15.62 46.27
C LEU A 635 -6.43 -15.76 47.70
N SER A 636 -6.38 -16.98 48.23
CA SER A 636 -6.86 -17.31 49.58
C SER A 636 -5.70 -17.57 50.52
N PRO A 637 -5.45 -16.70 51.52
CA PRO A 637 -4.40 -16.88 52.51
C PRO A 637 -4.82 -17.81 53.66
N GLU A 638 -3.92 -18.71 54.06
CA GLU A 638 -4.07 -19.63 55.19
C GLU A 638 -2.81 -19.56 56.09
N ASP A 639 -3.00 -19.16 57.35
CA ASP A 639 -1.91 -19.07 58.32
C ASP A 639 -1.53 -20.49 58.83
N MET A 640 -0.24 -20.81 58.81
CA MET A 640 0.34 -22.03 59.41
C MET A 640 1.15 -21.66 60.68
N SER A 641 1.94 -22.58 61.23
CA SER A 641 2.76 -22.32 62.43
C SER A 641 3.77 -21.18 62.21
N CYS A 642 4.73 -21.37 61.30
CA CYS A 642 5.79 -20.41 60.95
C CYS A 642 5.74 -19.96 59.48
N TYR A 643 4.70 -20.36 58.76
CA TYR A 643 4.57 -20.18 57.33
C TYR A 643 3.18 -19.68 56.99
N LYS A 644 3.02 -19.18 55.77
CA LYS A 644 1.72 -18.82 55.22
C LYS A 644 1.57 -19.50 53.88
N LYS A 645 0.43 -20.16 53.69
CA LYS A 645 0.03 -20.78 52.44
C LYS A 645 -0.88 -19.81 51.71
N TYR A 646 -0.63 -19.61 50.42
CA TYR A 646 -1.54 -18.89 49.54
C TYR A 646 -2.07 -19.85 48.49
N THR A 647 -3.39 -19.83 48.31
CA THR A 647 -4.09 -20.65 47.32
C THR A 647 -4.54 -19.78 46.16
N HIS A 648 -4.00 -20.03 44.98
CA HIS A 648 -4.48 -19.44 43.73
C HIS A 648 -5.56 -20.35 43.14
N THR A 649 -6.78 -19.80 43.00
CA THR A 649 -7.94 -20.49 42.43
C THR A 649 -8.42 -19.68 41.22
N PRO A 650 -8.62 -20.28 40.03
CA PRO A 650 -9.16 -19.54 38.91
C PRO A 650 -10.62 -19.17 39.20
N SER A 651 -11.09 -18.04 38.66
CA SER A 651 -12.53 -17.81 38.62
C SER A 651 -13.20 -18.96 37.87
N LYS A 652 -14.43 -19.31 38.30
CA LYS A 652 -15.22 -20.36 37.64
C LYS A 652 -15.23 -20.08 36.14
N GLU A 653 -14.82 -21.06 35.32
CA GLU A 653 -14.71 -21.03 33.85
C GLU A 653 -13.32 -20.73 33.24
N TYR A 654 -12.31 -20.39 34.03
CA TYR A 654 -10.92 -20.21 33.56
C TYR A 654 -9.98 -21.32 34.07
N VAL A 655 -8.77 -21.37 33.50
CA VAL A 655 -7.72 -22.31 33.93
C VAL A 655 -6.52 -21.57 34.50
N LEU A 656 -5.70 -22.27 35.29
CA LEU A 656 -4.40 -21.78 35.75
C LEU A 656 -3.31 -22.27 34.79
N GLY A 657 -2.61 -21.35 34.15
CA GLY A 657 -1.58 -21.62 33.15
C GLY A 657 -0.17 -21.47 33.70
N GLU A 658 0.62 -20.60 33.06
CA GLU A 658 2.04 -20.39 33.36
C GLU A 658 2.28 -19.90 34.79
N ILE A 659 3.16 -20.55 35.54
CA ILE A 659 3.41 -20.23 36.95
C ILE A 659 4.68 -19.38 37.06
N CYS A 660 4.51 -18.14 37.47
CA CYS A 660 5.54 -17.11 37.44
C CYS A 660 5.76 -16.45 38.80
N HIS A 661 7.01 -16.12 39.08
CA HIS A 661 7.40 -15.17 40.12
C HIS A 661 8.25 -14.10 39.45
N ASN A 662 7.67 -12.91 39.26
CA ASN A 662 8.26 -11.88 38.39
C ASN A 662 8.59 -12.49 37.01
N GLU A 663 9.86 -12.42 36.59
CA GLU A 663 10.35 -12.97 35.32
C GLU A 663 10.72 -14.47 35.40
N ASN A 664 10.78 -15.04 36.61
CA ASN A 664 11.16 -16.44 36.81
C ASN A 664 9.94 -17.35 36.67
N LYS A 665 10.13 -18.50 36.02
CA LYS A 665 9.06 -19.45 35.72
C LYS A 665 9.32 -20.80 36.36
N LEU A 666 8.27 -21.46 36.82
CA LEU A 666 8.38 -22.85 37.31
C LEU A 666 8.81 -23.81 36.19
N PHE A 667 8.28 -23.60 34.98
CA PHE A 667 8.64 -24.34 33.77
C PHE A 667 9.21 -23.38 32.74
N SER A 668 10.25 -23.79 32.01
CA SER A 668 10.87 -22.94 30.98
C SER A 668 9.90 -22.57 29.86
N ASP A 669 9.00 -23.49 29.52
CA ASP A 669 7.99 -23.35 28.48
C ASP A 669 6.87 -24.39 28.67
N TYR A 670 5.90 -24.38 27.75
CA TYR A 670 4.78 -25.33 27.75
C TYR A 670 5.21 -26.79 27.52
N ASN A 671 6.30 -27.06 26.80
CA ASN A 671 6.75 -28.44 26.58
C ASN A 671 7.28 -29.04 27.89
N ALA A 672 8.08 -28.28 28.64
CA ALA A 672 8.52 -28.68 29.98
C ALA A 672 7.35 -28.92 30.94
N TYR A 673 6.28 -28.12 30.82
CA TYR A 673 5.04 -28.33 31.57
C TYR A 673 4.28 -29.60 31.12
N LYS A 674 4.20 -29.88 29.81
CA LYS A 674 3.51 -31.05 29.24
C LYS A 674 4.12 -32.36 29.73
N GLU A 675 5.43 -32.43 29.94
CA GLU A 675 6.15 -33.64 30.40
C GLU A 675 5.66 -34.16 31.77
N LEU A 676 4.93 -33.36 32.55
CA LEU A 676 4.45 -33.74 33.88
C LEU A 676 3.35 -34.80 33.89
N ASN A 677 2.43 -34.75 32.92
CA ASN A 677 1.13 -35.42 33.01
C ASN A 677 0.98 -36.61 32.05
N GLY A 678 2.05 -37.04 31.38
CA GLY A 678 1.93 -37.85 30.16
C GLY A 678 1.09 -37.10 29.12
N ASN A 679 0.81 -37.67 27.95
CA ASN A 679 0.18 -36.94 26.84
C ASN A 679 -1.24 -36.35 27.12
N GLU A 680 -1.82 -36.56 28.30
CA GLU A 680 -3.06 -35.93 28.75
C GLU A 680 -2.83 -34.66 29.60
N THR A 681 -2.34 -33.59 28.97
CA THR A 681 -2.15 -32.30 29.67
C THR A 681 -3.47 -31.76 30.25
N LYS A 682 -3.53 -31.66 31.58
CA LYS A 682 -4.60 -30.99 32.36
C LYS A 682 -4.00 -29.78 33.07
N PHE A 683 -4.76 -28.69 33.17
CA PHE A 683 -4.40 -27.52 33.96
C PHE A 683 -4.71 -27.74 35.44
N PRO A 684 -3.90 -27.19 36.36
CA PRO A 684 -4.20 -27.31 37.79
C PRO A 684 -5.48 -26.55 38.15
N ASP A 685 -6.28 -27.15 39.03
CA ASP A 685 -7.44 -26.50 39.63
C ASP A 685 -7.02 -25.48 40.68
N ASN A 686 -5.91 -25.76 41.39
CA ASN A 686 -5.34 -24.89 42.39
C ASN A 686 -3.81 -24.89 42.32
N VAL A 687 -3.20 -23.74 42.59
CA VAL A 687 -1.76 -23.62 42.85
C VAL A 687 -1.59 -23.13 44.28
N PHE A 688 -0.91 -23.92 45.12
CA PHE A 688 -0.51 -23.47 46.46
C PHE A 688 0.94 -23.03 46.46
N VAL A 689 1.22 -21.94 47.16
CA VAL A 689 2.58 -21.44 47.39
C VAL A 689 2.79 -21.14 48.86
N TYR A 690 3.97 -21.48 49.36
CA TYR A 690 4.30 -21.41 50.78
C TYR A 690 5.43 -20.43 51.04
N TYR A 691 5.17 -19.44 51.87
CA TYR A 691 6.13 -18.41 52.28
C TYR A 691 6.42 -18.49 53.76
N TYR A 692 7.63 -18.09 54.15
CA TYR A 692 7.96 -17.93 55.57
C TYR A 692 7.28 -16.68 56.14
N LEU A 693 6.94 -16.70 57.42
CA LEU A 693 6.14 -15.63 58.04
C LEU A 693 6.74 -14.21 58.00
N TYR A 694 8.06 -14.09 57.79
CA TYR A 694 8.77 -12.80 57.63
C TYR A 694 9.10 -12.47 56.16
N ASP A 695 8.56 -13.22 55.21
CA ASP A 695 8.73 -12.97 53.78
C ASP A 695 7.63 -12.03 53.26
N TYR A 696 7.64 -10.78 53.76
CA TYR A 696 6.62 -9.78 53.44
C TYR A 696 6.47 -9.53 51.94
N ASN A 697 7.60 -9.49 51.23
CA ASN A 697 7.61 -9.19 49.82
C ASN A 697 7.31 -10.39 48.92
N HIS A 698 7.13 -11.58 49.53
CA HIS A 698 7.02 -12.87 48.83
C HIS A 698 8.26 -13.17 48.00
N ASP A 699 9.46 -12.82 48.48
CA ASP A 699 10.71 -12.93 47.75
C ASP A 699 11.09 -14.39 47.46
N TYR A 700 10.75 -15.32 48.37
CA TYR A 700 11.17 -16.72 48.30
C TYR A 700 10.00 -17.70 48.47
N PRO A 701 9.28 -18.03 47.39
CA PRO A 701 8.29 -19.11 47.42
C PRO A 701 8.99 -20.45 47.64
N LEU A 702 8.94 -20.97 48.87
CA LEU A 702 9.75 -22.10 49.31
C LEU A 702 9.29 -23.43 48.69
N ILE A 703 7.96 -23.62 48.62
CA ILE A 703 7.33 -24.75 47.95
C ILE A 703 6.20 -24.22 47.08
N ILE A 704 6.05 -24.80 45.88
CA ILE A 704 4.91 -24.64 44.99
C ILE A 704 4.27 -26.02 44.83
N SER A 705 2.94 -26.11 44.90
CA SER A 705 2.23 -27.35 44.65
C SER A 705 1.05 -27.16 43.69
N LEU A 706 0.94 -28.07 42.73
CA LEU A 706 -0.07 -28.06 41.66
C LEU A 706 -1.09 -29.15 41.94
N VAL A 707 -2.37 -28.81 42.08
CA VAL A 707 -3.44 -29.76 42.36
C VAL A 707 -4.26 -30.01 41.10
N PHE A 708 -4.42 -31.28 40.73
CA PHE A 708 -5.22 -31.74 39.61
C PHE A 708 -6.34 -32.67 40.11
N ASN A 709 -7.58 -32.21 40.04
CA ASN A 709 -8.75 -33.00 40.40
C ASN A 709 -9.18 -33.91 39.23
N SER A 710 -9.59 -35.14 39.54
CA SER A 710 -9.96 -36.14 38.53
C SER A 710 -11.37 -35.95 37.94
N GLY A 711 -12.16 -35.00 38.45
CA GLY A 711 -13.49 -34.66 37.93
C GLY A 711 -14.57 -35.75 38.06
N ARG A 712 -14.27 -36.89 38.71
CA ARG A 712 -15.14 -38.08 38.78
C ARG A 712 -15.48 -38.52 40.21
N GLY A 713 -15.57 -37.62 41.20
CA GLY A 713 -16.00 -38.01 42.55
C GLY A 713 -15.11 -39.06 43.26
N ASP A 714 -13.99 -39.48 42.66
CA ASP A 714 -12.91 -40.20 43.29
C ASP A 714 -12.10 -39.22 44.13
N SER A 715 -11.73 -39.66 45.33
CA SER A 715 -11.07 -38.88 46.39
C SER A 715 -9.63 -38.47 46.12
N ASP A 716 -9.05 -38.86 44.98
CA ASP A 716 -7.60 -38.80 44.80
C ASP A 716 -7.23 -37.66 43.85
N ALA A 717 -7.21 -36.43 44.39
CA ALA A 717 -6.58 -35.29 43.72
C ALA A 717 -5.07 -35.56 43.60
N VAL A 718 -4.52 -35.48 42.40
CA VAL A 718 -3.08 -35.62 42.19
C VAL A 718 -2.43 -34.28 42.51
N THR A 719 -1.49 -34.28 43.46
CA THR A 719 -0.74 -33.08 43.84
C THR A 719 0.73 -33.25 43.54
N GLU A 720 1.28 -32.33 42.77
CA GLU A 720 2.70 -32.30 42.38
C GLU A 720 3.42 -31.17 43.12
N TYR A 721 4.52 -31.48 43.81
CA TYR A 721 5.25 -30.52 44.65
C TYR A 721 6.61 -30.17 44.07
N TYR A 722 7.00 -28.89 44.22
CA TYR A 722 8.26 -28.34 43.75
C TYR A 722 8.90 -27.53 44.88
N GLU A 723 10.15 -27.83 45.20
CA GLU A 723 10.91 -27.09 46.21
C GLU A 723 11.84 -26.07 45.57
N LEU A 724 11.99 -24.91 46.21
CA LEU A 724 13.01 -23.95 45.83
C LEU A 724 14.39 -24.59 46.01
N SER A 725 15.17 -24.59 44.94
CA SER A 725 16.48 -25.25 44.83
C SER A 725 17.62 -24.25 44.62
N ASP A 726 17.31 -23.08 44.07
CA ASP A 726 18.22 -21.97 43.82
C ASP A 726 17.50 -20.67 44.16
N LYS A 727 17.95 -19.97 45.21
CA LYS A 727 17.33 -18.73 45.66
C LYS A 727 17.72 -17.51 44.82
N ASP A 728 18.87 -17.55 44.16
CA ASP A 728 19.41 -16.39 43.45
C ASP A 728 18.76 -16.26 42.07
N ASN A 729 18.45 -17.40 41.44
CA ASN A 729 17.75 -17.46 40.15
C ASN A 729 16.29 -17.93 40.27
N LEU A 730 15.79 -18.11 41.50
CA LEU A 730 14.46 -18.66 41.80
C LEU A 730 14.10 -19.87 40.91
N LYS A 731 14.78 -20.99 41.12
CA LYS A 731 14.49 -22.25 40.42
C LYS A 731 13.92 -23.29 41.37
N TRP A 732 12.90 -24.01 40.91
CA TRP A 732 12.29 -25.08 41.68
C TRP A 732 12.53 -26.45 41.05
N THR A 733 12.67 -27.47 41.90
CA THR A 733 12.85 -28.87 41.49
C THR A 733 11.71 -29.72 42.00
N LYS A 734 11.23 -30.64 41.16
CA LYS A 734 10.16 -31.57 41.52
C LYS A 734 10.58 -32.43 42.72
N ILE A 735 9.71 -32.55 43.73
CA ILE A 735 9.91 -33.42 44.88
C ILE A 735 9.45 -34.83 44.51
N SER A 736 10.36 -35.81 44.51
CA SER A 736 10.05 -37.18 44.07
C SER A 736 9.30 -38.02 45.10
N ASP A 737 9.49 -37.75 46.39
CA ASP A 737 8.82 -38.45 47.49
C ASP A 737 7.90 -37.48 48.24
N THR A 738 6.59 -37.65 48.02
CA THR A 738 5.55 -36.78 48.54
C THR A 738 4.65 -37.48 49.56
N SER A 739 4.93 -38.74 49.91
CA SER A 739 4.02 -39.60 50.69
C SER A 739 3.63 -39.00 52.05
N ASN A 740 4.52 -38.18 52.62
CA ASN A 740 4.35 -37.59 53.95
C ASN A 740 4.01 -36.10 53.90
N LEU A 741 4.00 -35.45 52.73
CA LEU A 741 3.75 -34.00 52.62
C LEU A 741 2.28 -33.60 52.83
N ASN A 742 1.38 -34.58 52.91
CA ASN A 742 -0.01 -34.36 53.31
C ASN A 742 -0.15 -34.09 54.83
N GLU A 743 0.86 -34.43 55.62
CA GLU A 743 0.91 -34.12 57.05
C GLU A 743 1.53 -32.74 57.27
N GLN A 744 0.78 -31.83 57.92
CA GLN A 744 1.21 -30.44 58.13
C GLN A 744 2.60 -30.34 58.79
N SER A 745 2.91 -31.20 59.77
CA SER A 745 4.20 -31.20 60.46
C SER A 745 5.37 -31.54 59.54
N GLU A 746 5.19 -32.49 58.63
CA GLU A 746 6.23 -32.89 57.68
C GLU A 746 6.44 -31.83 56.60
N LEU A 747 5.36 -31.20 56.12
CA LEU A 747 5.44 -30.06 55.22
C LEU A 747 6.18 -28.86 55.85
N GLU A 748 5.85 -28.50 57.10
CA GLU A 748 6.55 -27.44 57.82
C GLU A 748 8.04 -27.78 58.06
N ASN A 749 8.35 -29.03 58.38
CA ASN A 749 9.74 -29.50 58.50
C ASN A 749 10.50 -29.39 57.16
N LYS A 750 9.85 -29.70 56.04
CA LYS A 750 10.42 -29.58 54.69
C LYS A 750 10.66 -28.11 54.33
N LEU A 751 9.69 -27.23 54.54
CA LEU A 751 9.83 -25.77 54.37
C LEU A 751 11.00 -25.21 55.17
N LYS A 752 11.13 -25.64 56.43
CA LYS A 752 12.26 -25.28 57.31
C LYS A 752 13.59 -25.71 56.70
N ARG A 753 13.70 -26.96 56.23
CA ARG A 753 14.93 -27.51 55.63
C ARG A 753 15.33 -26.74 54.37
N ILE A 754 14.39 -26.38 53.50
CA ILE A 754 14.66 -25.60 52.28
C ILE A 754 15.23 -24.24 52.64
N ARG A 755 14.55 -23.49 53.53
CA ARG A 755 14.99 -22.16 53.95
C ARG A 755 16.41 -22.16 54.53
N TYR A 756 16.71 -23.08 55.44
CA TYR A 756 18.05 -23.18 56.04
C TYR A 756 19.09 -23.71 55.05
N GLY A 757 18.73 -24.68 54.21
CA GLY A 757 19.62 -25.28 53.22
C GLY A 757 20.09 -24.27 52.18
N LEU A 758 19.24 -23.32 51.79
CA LEU A 758 19.57 -22.22 50.88
C LEU A 758 20.16 -20.99 51.60
N GLY A 759 20.30 -21.04 52.92
CA GLY A 759 20.79 -19.91 53.71
C GLY A 759 19.93 -18.64 53.53
N ILE A 760 18.61 -18.81 53.45
CA ILE A 760 17.66 -17.70 53.36
C ILE A 760 17.43 -17.17 54.79
N SER A 761 17.79 -15.92 55.02
CA SER A 761 17.56 -15.21 56.26
C SER A 761 16.61 -14.04 56.03
N TYR A 762 15.80 -13.74 57.04
CA TYR A 762 14.82 -12.67 57.00
C TYR A 762 15.10 -11.68 58.12
N ASP A 763 14.82 -10.42 57.86
CA ASP A 763 14.76 -9.38 58.87
C ASP A 763 13.50 -9.60 59.73
N LYS A 764 13.69 -10.00 60.99
CA LYS A 764 12.61 -10.38 61.90
C LYS A 764 11.97 -9.17 62.58
N SER A 765 11.49 -8.24 61.77
CA SER A 765 10.82 -7.04 62.25
C SER A 765 9.28 -7.20 62.16
N PRO A 766 8.50 -6.68 63.14
CA PRO A 766 7.04 -6.84 63.15
C PRO A 766 6.32 -6.29 61.92
N ASP A 767 6.87 -5.25 61.28
CA ASP A 767 6.35 -4.66 60.04
C ASP A 767 6.55 -5.54 58.80
N LYS A 768 7.30 -6.65 58.91
CA LYS A 768 7.54 -7.62 57.84
C LYS A 768 6.79 -8.94 58.04
N LEU A 769 5.80 -8.97 58.93
CA LEU A 769 4.96 -10.14 59.15
C LEU A 769 3.87 -10.26 58.08
N ILE A 770 3.79 -11.42 57.41
CA ILE A 770 2.64 -11.76 56.55
C ILE A 770 1.48 -12.39 57.33
N ILE A 771 1.73 -12.82 58.56
CA ILE A 771 0.73 -13.38 59.50
C ILE A 771 0.40 -12.37 60.61
N LYS A 772 -0.74 -12.54 61.30
CA LYS A 772 -1.17 -11.59 62.35
C LYS A 772 -0.18 -11.47 63.53
N SER A 773 0.48 -12.56 63.90
CA SER A 773 1.48 -12.60 64.97
C SER A 773 2.41 -13.79 64.81
N ALA A 774 3.67 -13.63 65.21
CA ALA A 774 4.66 -14.70 65.25
C ALA A 774 4.52 -15.63 66.48
N GLU A 775 3.56 -15.38 67.38
CA GLU A 775 3.36 -16.17 68.62
C GLU A 775 3.10 -17.66 68.39
N ASN A 776 2.50 -18.00 67.25
CA ASN A 776 2.22 -19.39 66.89
C ASN A 776 3.44 -20.11 66.28
N CYS A 777 4.49 -19.38 65.93
CA CYS A 777 5.69 -19.95 65.34
C CYS A 777 6.61 -20.53 66.40
N LYS A 778 6.66 -21.86 66.49
CA LYS A 778 7.53 -22.62 67.39
C LYS A 778 8.76 -23.18 66.66
N GLU A 779 9.43 -22.34 65.88
CA GLU A 779 10.76 -22.66 65.39
C GLU A 779 11.78 -22.39 66.49
N ASP A 780 12.03 -23.39 67.32
CA ASP A 780 13.19 -23.40 68.21
C ASP A 780 14.43 -23.10 67.37
N SER A 781 15.29 -22.21 67.85
CA SER A 781 16.62 -22.02 67.30
C SER A 781 17.38 -23.34 67.46
N VAL A 782 17.32 -24.18 66.44
CA VAL A 782 18.24 -25.32 66.32
C VAL A 782 19.60 -24.74 65.92
N ALA A 783 20.24 -24.09 66.88
CA ALA A 783 21.67 -23.80 66.91
C ALA A 783 22.41 -25.01 67.54
N GLY A 784 22.08 -26.22 67.08
CA GLY A 784 22.69 -27.47 67.52
C GLY A 784 22.62 -28.48 66.40
N ALA A 785 23.79 -28.83 65.83
CA ALA A 785 24.02 -29.60 64.60
C ALA A 785 23.63 -28.82 63.32
N VAL A 786 24.55 -28.14 62.63
CA VAL A 786 25.72 -28.73 61.94
C VAL A 786 26.90 -27.75 62.02
N ALA A 787 27.84 -28.04 62.93
CA ALA A 787 29.21 -27.57 62.81
C ALA A 787 30.04 -28.75 62.27
N GLY A 788 30.51 -28.61 61.03
CA GLY A 788 31.59 -29.41 60.46
C GLY A 788 31.26 -30.84 60.04
N THR A 789 30.92 -31.04 58.77
CA THR A 789 31.45 -32.12 57.90
C THR A 789 30.93 -31.95 56.47
N PHE A 790 31.52 -31.02 55.72
CA PHE A 790 31.79 -31.29 54.31
C PHE A 790 33.22 -31.82 54.23
N SER A 791 33.35 -33.15 54.25
CA SER A 791 34.42 -33.82 53.53
C SER A 791 33.81 -34.95 52.73
N VAL A 792 33.85 -34.74 51.43
CA VAL A 792 33.65 -35.71 50.36
C VAL A 792 34.43 -37.00 50.69
N LEU A 793 33.74 -38.11 50.91
CA LEU A 793 34.29 -39.45 50.70
C LEU A 793 33.93 -39.88 49.27
N GLY A 794 34.66 -39.28 48.33
CA GLY A 794 34.94 -39.86 47.02
C GLY A 794 36.41 -40.24 47.03
N LEU A 795 36.67 -41.53 46.81
CA LEU A 795 37.97 -42.19 46.85
C LEU A 795 39.11 -41.46 46.09
N THR A 796 40.31 -41.60 46.66
CA THR A 796 41.67 -41.59 46.06
C THR A 796 42.35 -40.29 45.63
N GLY A 797 43.46 -39.97 46.31
CA GLY A 797 44.72 -39.58 45.65
C GLY A 797 45.14 -38.09 45.67
N ALA A 798 46.02 -37.75 46.61
CA ALA A 798 47.12 -36.77 46.53
C ALA A 798 46.87 -35.29 46.12
N GLY A 799 47.38 -34.35 46.94
CA GLY A 799 47.81 -33.04 46.44
C GLY A 799 47.53 -31.84 47.35
N VAL A 800 48.59 -31.30 47.92
CA VAL A 800 48.66 -30.11 48.79
C VAL A 800 48.37 -28.80 48.01
N GLY A 801 47.67 -27.87 48.66
CA GLY A 801 47.92 -26.42 48.67
C GLY A 801 47.91 -25.63 47.36
N LEU A 802 46.95 -24.71 47.21
CA LEU A 802 47.06 -23.46 46.44
C LEU A 802 45.73 -22.66 46.53
N ALA A 803 45.48 -21.94 47.62
CA ALA A 803 44.44 -20.89 47.64
C ALA A 803 44.62 -19.83 48.74
N TYR A 804 45.86 -19.52 49.14
CA TYR A 804 46.16 -18.45 50.11
C TYR A 804 46.26 -17.04 49.47
N TYR A 805 45.78 -16.84 48.23
CA TYR A 805 46.16 -15.65 47.44
C TYR A 805 44.99 -14.85 46.85
N LYS A 806 43.80 -14.79 47.46
CA LYS A 806 42.72 -13.98 46.87
C LYS A 806 41.98 -12.95 47.72
N PHE A 807 42.13 -12.85 49.05
CA PHE A 807 41.46 -11.77 49.81
C PHE A 807 42.18 -11.38 51.12
N PRO A 808 43.23 -10.52 51.10
CA PRO A 808 43.90 -10.05 52.31
C PRO A 808 43.13 -8.98 53.12
N GLU A 809 42.13 -8.32 52.55
CA GLU A 809 41.41 -7.19 53.19
C GLU A 809 40.28 -7.62 54.15
N PHE A 810 39.80 -8.87 54.09
CA PHE A 810 38.71 -9.35 54.96
C PHE A 810 39.15 -9.64 56.40
N PHE A 811 40.41 -10.01 56.61
CA PHE A 811 40.90 -10.48 57.92
C PHE A 811 41.50 -9.39 58.82
N ILE A 812 41.66 -8.15 58.35
CA ILE A 812 42.28 -7.06 59.14
C ILE A 812 41.25 -6.24 59.96
N SER A 813 39.94 -6.36 59.71
CA SER A 813 38.93 -5.63 60.50
C SER A 813 38.43 -6.37 61.76
N LEU A 814 38.63 -7.69 61.84
CA LEU A 814 38.09 -8.52 62.93
C LEU A 814 38.98 -8.60 64.18
N PHE A 815 40.26 -8.20 64.11
CA PHE A 815 41.19 -8.28 65.26
C PHE A 815 41.43 -6.97 66.02
N ARG A 816 40.68 -5.89 65.77
CA ARG A 816 40.87 -4.60 66.48
C ARG A 816 39.83 -4.26 67.55
N LYS A 817 38.97 -5.20 67.97
CA LYS A 817 37.92 -4.94 68.98
C LYS A 817 37.75 -5.99 70.09
N VAL A 818 38.69 -6.91 70.29
CA VAL A 818 38.69 -7.81 71.46
C VAL A 818 40.05 -7.82 72.14
N LEU A 819 40.33 -6.74 72.87
CA LEU A 819 41.31 -6.69 73.96
C LEU A 819 40.99 -5.42 74.74
N ILE A 820 40.40 -5.59 75.93
CA ILE A 820 40.49 -4.74 77.15
C ILE A 820 39.26 -5.03 78.03
N TRP A 821 39.56 -5.69 79.17
CA TRP A 821 38.91 -5.66 80.49
C TRP A 821 37.84 -6.71 80.88
N THR A 822 38.31 -7.72 81.63
CA THR A 822 37.67 -8.16 82.89
C THR A 822 38.74 -8.26 83.99
N PRO A 823 38.52 -7.73 85.21
CA PRO A 823 39.46 -7.81 86.32
C PRO A 823 39.26 -9.09 87.14
N ILE A 824 40.35 -9.63 87.69
CA ILE A 824 40.36 -10.69 88.72
C ILE A 824 40.82 -10.05 90.04
N PRO A 825 40.24 -10.41 91.21
CA PRO A 825 40.53 -9.78 92.48
C PRO A 825 41.81 -10.34 93.12
N VAL A 826 42.54 -9.48 93.83
CA VAL A 826 43.66 -9.87 94.68
C VAL A 826 43.27 -9.59 96.14
N HIS A 827 43.30 -10.63 96.96
CA HIS A 827 43.39 -10.51 98.41
C HIS A 827 44.77 -9.96 98.79
N TYR A 828 44.80 -8.75 99.36
CA TYR A 828 45.14 -8.51 100.78
C TYR A 828 44.73 -7.08 101.15
#